data_AF-A0A2N9N5Q1-F1
#
_entry.id   AF-A0A2N9N5Q1-F1
#
_cell.length_a   1.000
_cell.length_b   1.000
_cell.length_c   1.000
_cell.angle_alpha   90.00
_cell.angle_beta   90.00
_cell.angle_gamma   90.00
#
_symmetry.space_group_name_H-M   'P 1'
#
loop_
_entity.id
_entity.type
_entity.pdbx_description
1 polymer ?
#
loop_
_entity_poly.entity_id
_entity_poly.type
_entity_poly.pdbx_seq_one_letter_code
_entity_poly.pdbx_strand_id
1 'polypeptide(L)'
;MSRKPIVALAAIALASFAFQTPSAPVPADRVADPFAIGWMVVDSNGDGIADFIAGKIVVPAHASAAENAAAANLAARVGFASTGMTPPVVIAGDSGSGPRIWVGRSAPAEFASLAGSLEKEEGGVFFANGNLALIAADGAGLQAAAEGYSARAPYQWRVPSEKLSAIADAVREAVPGAHVELVGVTYLKGKASVHRAFLRSSQAIDAAALEKALASSHLAAVHSLVIVGGATAVSAKAEAAIPPQAGGGGAGAAAAGGVRAAPDAAGGAGAAAGPTRLDLATLYTSRGLFGGAGRIPLPASLNGHLFVPAGAAGTAMANLAARMGMESTGMNLPLATPVEGATARDVRTQAVLAGDSALSQEAERKLQAQDTAAPQSETPLAAGEGELHIVDDAFGRRAAVLARGDEAGQAAALELLAGRFPNLWEQGKQHLSLEEIRYDLHRFFSQRSSLGQTAAGLYHLDRWMSASGSGAKDVTAELYVDVADPGLAAFLHHEIQDRLHVAATVKTASLHAGTQCCQKDPVLHYRAPNVPFQQAAPTFTEDIVVPWEGRRLIEAVQRATAKITAGQDVKLVARVSEGPEQRRKLTAEITDILTKAGADPKRLSVEVLCAYKPGYSWLMDEIAPALSGKPVAGIRIDFAKNVDPTGIRSMQSEARWVQELYPVDEMLARKLNLPLEKITLNEIEPPASGATYRAHAFDSAGKEILTREFTVTTHMQPYNGVIPRYEQVQVDTGWVKLEAAGKPILNERIRTDLEEFWDHYQNQTLPKVYQLVMSQAHGELRSEFSPPFDTIKLDIHMSEPDYSLDLDKERISSLEAVQEDTFYSTETFLSMMGDLETGRPITYTGRIIPIVHASEDGKDGRVHIEFYGKAAANPLVRLAWTDAKGERHKQERNLPALTGEFQPRLIQVRARSGEAGVERLVWSLPADFMEDKYEEWLRLEGQDQVDRGIFSVEKARGALHWVETLHTAGLYRDDLAYPHLRQLGMEFDLPLELGDKLDGPAKRAFVSWPAPPPATPRPQIGDFAKIATNPIVQWDEPISPAENAAILARRKRRDPGALRHLPRRFRLLDGPQLSGREHLGRRHDAAFARTAAVVAQREHHQGRDCLLGPPARQRSFQHQPHSETGGATAHRTGQARPVEEGQRGDPSHHQSRWRAALRGPGEDHARQHAASRISRVAGGGRFGWAERD
;
A
#
# COMPACT_ATOMS: atom_id res chain seq x y z
N MET A 1 -54.10 -0.36 26.31
CA MET A 1 -55.43 0.27 26.12
C MET A 1 -55.29 1.42 25.15
N SER A 2 -56.16 1.43 24.14
CA SER A 2 -56.21 2.38 23.02
C SER A 2 -56.67 3.77 23.48
N ARG A 3 -56.10 4.85 22.91
CA ARG A 3 -56.80 5.79 21.98
C ARG A 3 -55.99 7.06 21.68
N LYS A 4 -56.10 7.49 20.41
CA LYS A 4 -55.48 8.65 19.74
C LYS A 4 -56.18 10.00 20.07
N PRO A 5 -55.56 11.14 19.70
CA PRO A 5 -55.88 12.48 20.20
C PRO A 5 -56.80 13.32 19.28
N ILE A 6 -57.30 14.43 19.83
CA ILE A 6 -57.93 15.55 19.11
C ILE A 6 -56.89 16.69 19.07
N VAL A 7 -56.42 17.04 17.86
CA VAL A 7 -55.68 18.28 17.58
C VAL A 7 -56.44 19.02 16.49
N ALA A 8 -57.09 20.12 16.87
CA ALA A 8 -57.66 21.09 15.96
C ALA A 8 -57.77 22.42 16.70
N LEU A 9 -56.71 23.24 16.70
CA LEU A 9 -56.73 24.70 16.83
C LEU A 9 -55.29 25.24 16.89
N ALA A 10 -54.53 25.04 15.81
CA ALA A 10 -53.26 25.73 15.54
C ALA A 10 -53.08 25.97 14.03
N ALA A 11 -54.18 26.16 13.30
CA ALA A 11 -54.24 26.13 11.83
C ALA A 11 -54.43 27.51 11.17
N ILE A 12 -54.32 28.63 11.88
CA ILE A 12 -54.66 29.97 11.30
C ILE A 12 -53.54 31.03 11.48
N ALA A 13 -52.34 30.67 11.96
CA ALA A 13 -51.23 31.64 12.13
C ALA A 13 -49.89 31.25 11.47
N LEU A 14 -49.91 30.38 10.45
CA LEU A 14 -48.72 29.95 9.67
C LEU A 14 -48.92 30.02 8.15
N ALA A 15 -49.93 30.76 7.68
CA ALA A 15 -50.28 30.89 6.26
C ALA A 15 -49.80 32.22 5.63
N SER A 16 -48.63 32.74 6.04
CA SER A 16 -48.06 33.98 5.47
C SER A 16 -46.53 33.98 5.38
N PHE A 17 -45.90 32.81 5.32
CA PHE A 17 -44.67 32.65 4.53
C PHE A 17 -45.09 31.99 3.24
N ALA A 18 -45.33 32.83 2.24
CA ALA A 18 -45.53 32.38 0.87
C ALA A 18 -44.38 31.43 0.52
N PHE A 19 -44.72 30.19 0.22
CA PHE A 19 -43.95 29.38 -0.71
C PHE A 19 -43.74 30.26 -1.95
N GLN A 20 -42.57 30.88 -2.08
CA GLN A 20 -42.01 31.05 -3.41
C GLN A 20 -41.83 29.63 -3.91
N THR A 21 -42.81 29.16 -4.68
CA THR A 21 -42.58 28.09 -5.64
C THR A 21 -41.24 28.40 -6.30
N PRO A 22 -40.28 27.46 -6.31
CA PRO A 22 -39.12 27.62 -7.19
C PRO A 22 -39.71 27.96 -8.56
N SER A 23 -39.28 29.07 -9.14
CA SER A 23 -39.55 29.32 -10.55
C SER A 23 -39.21 28.04 -11.29
N ALA A 24 -40.16 27.48 -12.05
CA ALA A 24 -39.91 26.27 -12.85
C ALA A 24 -38.56 26.46 -13.56
N PRO A 25 -37.61 25.50 -13.44
CA PRO A 25 -36.31 25.64 -14.06
C PRO A 25 -36.52 25.93 -15.55
N VAL A 26 -35.96 27.04 -16.03
CA VAL A 26 -35.88 27.31 -17.47
C VAL A 26 -35.28 26.05 -18.10
N PRO A 27 -35.92 25.40 -19.10
CA PRO A 27 -35.36 24.21 -19.71
C PRO A 27 -33.96 24.56 -20.23
N ALA A 28 -32.95 23.91 -19.66
CA ALA A 28 -31.57 24.10 -20.09
C ALA A 28 -31.48 23.75 -21.58
N ASP A 29 -30.86 24.64 -22.36
CA ASP A 29 -30.56 24.41 -23.77
C ASP A 29 -29.66 23.16 -23.89
N ARG A 30 -30.27 22.03 -24.25
CA ARG A 30 -29.61 20.71 -24.25
C ARG A 30 -28.66 20.53 -25.43
N VAL A 31 -28.78 21.36 -26.48
CA VAL A 31 -27.80 21.43 -27.58
C VAL A 31 -26.54 22.16 -27.10
N ALA A 32 -26.70 23.17 -26.25
CA ALA A 32 -25.57 23.94 -25.77
C ALA A 32 -24.68 23.16 -24.80
N ASP A 33 -25.24 22.36 -23.89
CA ASP A 33 -24.45 21.56 -22.93
C ASP A 33 -25.15 20.26 -22.50
N PRO A 34 -25.03 19.18 -23.30
CA PRO A 34 -25.65 17.90 -22.97
C PRO A 34 -24.89 17.12 -21.88
N PHE A 35 -23.67 17.54 -21.57
CA PHE A 35 -22.75 16.85 -20.65
C PHE A 35 -22.76 17.46 -19.24
N ALA A 36 -23.51 18.55 -19.05
CA ALA A 36 -23.76 19.12 -17.73
C ALA A 36 -24.67 18.22 -16.87
N ILE A 37 -24.51 18.35 -15.56
CA ILE A 37 -25.33 17.66 -14.55
C ILE A 37 -26.81 17.99 -14.75
N GLY A 38 -27.66 16.96 -14.73
CA GLY A 38 -29.12 17.09 -14.78
C GLY A 38 -29.78 16.65 -16.10
N TRP A 39 -29.07 15.87 -16.92
CA TRP A 39 -29.65 15.18 -18.08
C TRP A 39 -28.97 13.83 -18.36
N MET A 40 -27.93 13.81 -19.21
CA MET A 40 -27.20 12.56 -19.51
C MET A 40 -26.42 12.04 -18.30
N VAL A 41 -25.84 12.96 -17.54
CA VAL A 41 -25.12 12.68 -16.29
C VAL A 41 -25.84 13.31 -15.11
N VAL A 42 -25.80 12.63 -13.97
CA VAL A 42 -26.51 12.97 -12.73
C VAL A 42 -25.53 12.87 -11.57
N ASP A 43 -25.63 13.84 -10.67
CA ASP A 43 -25.06 13.79 -9.34
C ASP A 43 -26.14 13.23 -8.40
N SER A 44 -25.98 11.96 -8.05
CA SER A 44 -26.96 11.22 -7.24
C SER A 44 -26.83 11.53 -5.74
N ASN A 45 -25.70 12.09 -5.30
CA ASN A 45 -25.39 12.31 -3.89
C ASN A 45 -25.38 13.81 -3.48
N GLY A 46 -25.41 14.73 -4.45
CA GLY A 46 -25.53 16.17 -4.24
C GLY A 46 -24.21 16.91 -3.95
N ASP A 47 -23.04 16.32 -4.24
CA ASP A 47 -21.72 16.93 -4.02
C ASP A 47 -21.22 17.84 -5.17
N GLY A 48 -21.99 17.94 -6.25
CA GLY A 48 -21.69 18.72 -7.44
C GLY A 48 -20.83 17.99 -8.47
N ILE A 49 -20.56 16.70 -8.30
CA ILE A 49 -19.84 15.83 -9.24
C ILE A 49 -20.81 14.77 -9.76
N ALA A 50 -20.92 14.62 -11.08
CA ALA A 50 -21.71 13.52 -11.62
C ALA A 50 -21.08 12.17 -11.28
N ASP A 51 -21.85 11.29 -10.66
CA ASP A 51 -21.46 9.93 -10.29
C ASP A 51 -22.32 8.85 -10.97
N PHE A 52 -23.30 9.26 -11.77
CA PHE A 52 -24.20 8.37 -12.49
C PHE A 52 -24.50 8.86 -13.92
N ILE A 53 -24.59 7.91 -14.86
CA ILE A 53 -25.04 8.17 -16.24
C ILE A 53 -26.48 7.68 -16.40
N ALA A 54 -27.43 8.61 -16.50
CA ALA A 54 -28.86 8.30 -16.64
C ALA A 54 -29.32 8.11 -18.10
N GLY A 55 -28.58 8.66 -19.06
CA GLY A 55 -28.91 8.59 -20.49
C GLY A 55 -28.26 7.41 -21.22
N LYS A 56 -28.75 7.14 -22.43
CA LYS A 56 -28.17 6.14 -23.36
C LYS A 56 -27.87 6.77 -24.73
N ILE A 57 -26.81 6.29 -25.37
CA ILE A 57 -26.52 6.59 -26.77
C ILE A 57 -27.04 5.42 -27.60
N VAL A 58 -27.86 5.70 -28.62
CA VAL A 58 -28.54 4.66 -29.38
C VAL A 58 -28.04 4.63 -30.82
N VAL A 59 -27.51 3.48 -31.22
CA VAL A 59 -27.11 3.19 -32.60
C VAL A 59 -28.12 2.24 -33.27
N PRO A 60 -28.17 2.15 -34.61
CA PRO A 60 -29.00 1.18 -35.29
C PRO A 60 -28.62 -0.26 -34.92
N ALA A 61 -29.56 -1.20 -35.01
CA ALA A 61 -29.29 -2.63 -34.79
C ALA A 61 -28.14 -3.17 -35.67
N HIS A 62 -28.01 -2.63 -36.89
CA HIS A 62 -26.91 -2.90 -37.81
C HIS A 62 -26.15 -1.60 -38.09
N ALA A 63 -25.46 -1.09 -37.07
CA ALA A 63 -24.69 0.12 -37.15
C ALA A 63 -23.48 -0.02 -38.10
N SER A 64 -23.26 0.99 -38.94
CA SER A 64 -22.03 1.13 -39.73
C SER A 64 -20.83 1.50 -38.85
N ALA A 65 -19.61 1.33 -39.37
CA ALA A 65 -18.39 1.75 -38.67
C ALA A 65 -18.39 3.26 -38.32
N ALA A 66 -18.96 4.09 -39.20
CA ALA A 66 -19.13 5.53 -38.95
C ALA A 66 -20.11 5.83 -37.81
N GLU A 67 -21.24 5.12 -37.75
CA GLU A 67 -22.23 5.25 -36.66
C GLU A 67 -21.62 4.81 -35.31
N ASN A 68 -20.90 3.69 -35.29
CA ASN A 68 -20.24 3.21 -34.08
C ASN A 68 -19.08 4.12 -33.62
N ALA A 69 -18.25 4.63 -34.54
CA ALA A 69 -17.18 5.57 -34.20
C ALA A 69 -17.72 6.91 -33.67
N ALA A 70 -18.81 7.41 -34.25
CA ALA A 70 -19.52 8.59 -33.75
C ALA A 70 -20.06 8.36 -32.34
N ALA A 71 -20.71 7.22 -32.11
CA ALA A 71 -21.19 6.82 -30.79
C ALA A 71 -20.05 6.69 -29.77
N ALA A 72 -18.91 6.11 -30.16
CA ALA A 72 -17.73 5.95 -29.30
C ALA A 72 -17.16 7.30 -28.82
N ASN A 73 -17.02 8.29 -29.70
CA ASN A 73 -16.54 9.63 -29.32
C ASN A 73 -17.51 10.35 -28.38
N LEU A 74 -18.82 10.24 -28.63
CA LEU A 74 -19.85 10.75 -27.72
C LEU A 74 -19.80 10.04 -26.37
N ALA A 75 -19.69 8.71 -26.37
CA ALA A 75 -19.66 7.89 -25.17
C ALA A 75 -18.42 8.19 -24.31
N ALA A 76 -17.25 8.35 -24.93
CA ALA A 76 -16.04 8.80 -24.24
C ALA A 76 -16.23 10.16 -23.56
N ARG A 77 -16.92 11.10 -24.22
CA ARG A 77 -17.25 12.41 -23.63
C ARG A 77 -18.24 12.31 -22.46
N VAL A 78 -19.28 11.49 -22.57
CA VAL A 78 -20.22 11.25 -21.46
C VAL A 78 -19.51 10.57 -20.29
N GLY A 79 -18.65 9.58 -20.57
CA GLY A 79 -17.84 8.91 -19.55
C GLY A 79 -16.91 9.88 -18.83
N PHE A 80 -16.21 10.75 -19.56
CA PHE A 80 -15.34 11.79 -18.98
C PHE A 80 -16.10 12.81 -18.10
N ALA A 81 -17.39 13.01 -18.35
CA ALA A 81 -18.21 13.91 -17.56
C ALA A 81 -18.73 13.28 -16.25
N SER A 82 -18.44 11.99 -15.98
CA SER A 82 -18.90 11.26 -14.80
C SER A 82 -17.75 10.57 -14.07
N THR A 83 -17.86 10.41 -12.75
CA THR A 83 -16.97 9.57 -11.93
C THR A 83 -17.52 8.17 -11.69
N GLY A 84 -18.72 7.87 -12.21
CA GLY A 84 -19.34 6.55 -12.13
C GLY A 84 -20.18 6.24 -13.36
N MET A 85 -20.21 4.96 -13.76
CA MET A 85 -21.08 4.48 -14.82
C MET A 85 -21.49 3.03 -14.62
N THR A 86 -22.64 2.68 -15.19
CA THR A 86 -23.07 1.29 -15.36
C THR A 86 -23.21 1.00 -16.86
N PRO A 87 -22.25 0.27 -17.46
CA PRO A 87 -22.37 -0.18 -18.85
C PRO A 87 -23.60 -1.11 -19.03
N PRO A 88 -24.19 -1.17 -20.23
CA PRO A 88 -23.79 -0.43 -21.43
C PRO A 88 -24.31 1.02 -21.42
N VAL A 89 -23.47 1.98 -21.82
CA VAL A 89 -23.83 3.38 -22.12
C VAL A 89 -24.35 3.51 -23.56
N VAL A 90 -23.79 2.72 -24.48
CA VAL A 90 -24.20 2.66 -25.89
C VAL A 90 -24.99 1.37 -26.13
N ILE A 91 -26.18 1.48 -26.73
CA ILE A 91 -27.08 0.36 -27.00
C ILE A 91 -27.50 0.33 -28.47
N ALA A 92 -27.75 -0.88 -28.97
CA ALA A 92 -28.29 -1.10 -30.31
C ALA A 92 -29.83 -1.21 -30.23
N GLY A 93 -30.55 -0.26 -30.83
CA GLY A 93 -32.01 -0.13 -30.66
C GLY A 93 -32.43 0.44 -29.29
N ASP A 94 -33.70 0.83 -29.15
CA ASP A 94 -34.25 1.42 -27.91
C ASP A 94 -35.56 0.74 -27.51
N SER A 95 -35.69 0.44 -26.23
CA SER A 95 -36.92 -0.08 -25.60
C SER A 95 -37.17 0.51 -24.22
N GLY A 96 -36.39 1.52 -23.79
CA GLY A 96 -36.38 2.02 -22.43
C GLY A 96 -36.87 3.47 -22.28
N SER A 97 -36.95 3.94 -21.04
CA SER A 97 -37.20 5.35 -20.70
C SER A 97 -35.88 6.10 -20.41
N GLY A 98 -35.93 7.43 -20.34
CA GLY A 98 -34.80 8.31 -20.00
C GLY A 98 -34.16 9.04 -21.20
N PRO A 99 -33.16 9.90 -20.96
CA PRO A 99 -32.48 10.68 -22.00
C PRO A 99 -31.84 9.83 -23.10
N ARG A 100 -31.94 10.27 -24.35
CA ARG A 100 -31.33 9.63 -25.52
C ARG A 100 -30.49 10.58 -26.36
N ILE A 101 -29.37 10.06 -26.84
CA ILE A 101 -28.63 10.60 -27.99
C ILE A 101 -28.68 9.56 -29.11
N TRP A 102 -29.50 9.80 -30.12
CA TRP A 102 -29.61 8.95 -31.29
C TRP A 102 -28.48 9.23 -32.28
N VAL A 103 -27.91 8.19 -32.90
CA VAL A 103 -26.80 8.32 -33.85
C VAL A 103 -27.18 7.74 -35.21
N GLY A 104 -27.12 8.57 -36.23
CA GLY A 104 -27.38 8.17 -37.62
C GLY A 104 -28.82 7.70 -37.81
N ARG A 105 -28.98 6.53 -38.43
CA ARG A 105 -30.30 6.02 -38.86
C ARG A 105 -31.21 5.55 -37.73
N SER A 106 -30.71 5.50 -36.49
CA SER A 106 -31.54 5.18 -35.33
C SER A 106 -32.43 6.37 -34.93
N ALA A 107 -32.14 7.57 -35.43
CA ALA A 107 -32.89 8.76 -35.10
C ALA A 107 -34.38 8.64 -35.49
N PRO A 108 -35.32 9.05 -34.62
CA PRO A 108 -36.75 9.07 -34.93
C PRO A 108 -37.10 9.87 -36.19
N ALA A 109 -38.25 9.57 -36.79
CA ALA A 109 -38.68 10.12 -38.09
C ALA A 109 -38.70 11.66 -38.14
N GLU A 110 -39.00 12.33 -37.02
CA GLU A 110 -38.93 13.79 -36.90
C GLU A 110 -37.53 14.37 -37.21
N PHE A 111 -36.47 13.69 -36.81
CA PHE A 111 -35.08 14.09 -37.11
C PHE A 111 -34.63 13.63 -38.49
N ALA A 112 -35.17 12.53 -39.01
CA ALA A 112 -34.83 12.02 -40.33
C ALA A 112 -35.14 13.04 -41.45
N SER A 113 -36.20 13.85 -41.27
CA SER A 113 -36.54 14.94 -42.20
C SER A 113 -35.47 16.03 -42.31
N LEU A 114 -34.68 16.25 -41.24
CA LEU A 114 -33.60 17.23 -41.21
C LEU A 114 -32.35 16.75 -41.94
N ALA A 115 -32.11 15.43 -42.02
CA ALA A 115 -30.96 14.86 -42.71
C ALA A 115 -30.94 15.18 -44.21
N GLY A 116 -32.13 15.26 -44.85
CA GLY A 116 -32.28 15.66 -46.25
C GLY A 116 -31.96 17.13 -46.54
N SER A 117 -31.79 17.97 -45.51
CA SER A 117 -31.40 19.39 -45.62
C SER A 117 -29.91 19.65 -45.38
N LEU A 118 -29.15 18.58 -45.10
CA LEU A 118 -27.71 18.62 -44.89
C LEU A 118 -26.97 18.43 -46.22
N GLU A 119 -25.87 19.15 -46.38
CA GLU A 119 -24.98 19.02 -47.53
C GLU A 119 -24.10 17.76 -47.41
N LYS A 120 -23.42 17.39 -48.51
CA LYS A 120 -22.46 16.28 -48.49
C LYS A 120 -21.33 16.58 -47.49
N GLU A 121 -20.89 15.58 -46.75
CA GLU A 121 -19.91 15.70 -45.66
C GLU A 121 -20.32 16.64 -44.50
N GLU A 122 -21.59 17.03 -44.43
CA GLU A 122 -22.17 17.80 -43.33
C GLU A 122 -22.96 16.88 -42.39
N GLY A 123 -22.74 17.06 -41.09
CA GLY A 123 -23.55 16.43 -40.05
C GLY A 123 -23.91 17.44 -38.95
N GLY A 124 -24.93 17.14 -38.17
CA GLY A 124 -25.32 17.99 -37.06
C GLY A 124 -25.97 17.27 -35.89
N VAL A 125 -26.04 18.01 -34.79
CA VAL A 125 -26.66 17.62 -33.53
C VAL A 125 -27.92 18.45 -33.37
N PHE A 126 -29.06 17.81 -33.20
CA PHE A 126 -30.36 18.47 -33.12
C PHE A 126 -31.13 18.02 -31.88
N PHE A 127 -31.91 18.92 -31.30
CA PHE A 127 -32.76 18.67 -30.14
C PHE A 127 -34.24 18.71 -30.50
N ALA A 128 -34.97 17.65 -30.17
CA ALA A 128 -36.42 17.60 -30.23
C ALA A 128 -36.96 16.60 -29.20
N ASN A 129 -38.15 16.88 -28.66
CA ASN A 129 -38.89 15.98 -27.76
C ASN A 129 -38.06 15.46 -26.56
N GLY A 130 -37.19 16.30 -26.01
CA GLY A 130 -36.37 15.96 -24.84
C GLY A 130 -35.13 15.11 -25.13
N ASN A 131 -34.83 14.82 -26.40
CA ASN A 131 -33.73 13.98 -26.85
C ASN A 131 -32.83 14.71 -27.87
N LEU A 132 -31.59 14.22 -28.01
CA LEU A 132 -30.69 14.65 -29.08
C LEU A 132 -30.59 13.60 -30.18
N ALA A 133 -30.37 14.06 -31.41
CA ALA A 133 -30.01 13.22 -32.54
C ALA A 133 -28.78 13.79 -33.26
N LEU A 134 -27.79 12.94 -33.49
CA LEU A 134 -26.66 13.17 -34.36
C LEU A 134 -26.98 12.58 -35.74
N ILE A 135 -27.21 13.44 -36.72
CA ILE A 135 -27.63 13.05 -38.08
C ILE A 135 -26.69 13.67 -39.12
N ALA A 136 -26.55 13.03 -40.27
CA ALA A 136 -25.70 13.51 -41.36
C ALA A 136 -26.21 13.02 -42.72
N ALA A 137 -25.77 13.67 -43.80
CA ALA A 137 -26.04 13.23 -45.17
C ALA A 137 -25.24 11.96 -45.53
N ASP A 138 -24.04 11.80 -44.96
CA ASP A 138 -23.16 10.66 -45.17
C ASP A 138 -22.32 10.35 -43.92
N GLY A 139 -21.56 9.24 -43.95
CA GLY A 139 -20.72 8.82 -42.83
C GLY A 139 -19.57 9.77 -42.50
N ALA A 140 -19.14 10.62 -43.46
CA ALA A 140 -18.08 11.59 -43.23
C ALA A 140 -18.61 12.82 -42.49
N GLY A 141 -19.83 13.26 -42.82
CA GLY A 141 -20.55 14.28 -42.06
C GLY A 141 -20.88 13.82 -40.65
N LEU A 142 -21.23 12.54 -40.46
CA LEU A 142 -21.51 11.99 -39.14
C LEU A 142 -20.27 12.04 -38.22
N GLN A 143 -19.10 11.71 -38.77
CA GLN A 143 -17.83 11.85 -38.07
C GLN A 143 -17.51 13.32 -37.77
N ALA A 144 -17.64 14.22 -38.75
CA ALA A 144 -17.39 15.65 -38.55
C ALA A 144 -18.26 16.22 -37.41
N ALA A 145 -19.52 15.81 -37.33
CA ALA A 145 -20.44 16.22 -36.27
C ALA A 145 -20.07 15.62 -34.91
N ALA A 146 -19.78 14.31 -34.84
CA ALA A 146 -19.39 13.66 -33.59
C ALA A 146 -18.09 14.24 -33.03
N GLU A 147 -17.06 14.40 -33.87
CA GLU A 147 -15.76 14.95 -33.50
C GLU A 147 -15.86 16.42 -33.12
N GLY A 148 -16.57 17.21 -33.93
CA GLY A 148 -16.85 18.62 -33.68
C GLY A 148 -17.49 18.81 -32.31
N TYR A 149 -18.60 18.13 -32.09
CA TYR A 149 -19.43 18.30 -30.91
C TYR A 149 -18.82 17.71 -29.63
N SER A 150 -18.41 16.44 -29.65
CA SER A 150 -17.88 15.77 -28.43
C SER A 150 -16.61 16.42 -27.89
N ALA A 151 -15.74 16.93 -28.77
CA ALA A 151 -14.49 17.56 -28.37
C ALA A 151 -14.64 19.01 -27.88
N ARG A 152 -15.72 19.72 -28.28
CA ARG A 152 -15.81 21.18 -28.13
C ARG A 152 -16.97 21.64 -27.28
N ALA A 153 -18.12 20.97 -27.32
CA ALA A 153 -19.27 21.36 -26.51
C ALA A 153 -18.90 21.43 -25.01
N PRO A 154 -19.28 22.50 -24.30
CA PRO A 154 -20.28 23.52 -24.66
C PRO A 154 -19.77 24.73 -25.44
N TYR A 155 -18.54 24.70 -25.94
CA TYR A 155 -17.92 25.80 -26.69
C TYR A 155 -18.19 25.69 -28.20
N GLN A 156 -18.20 26.84 -28.89
CA GLN A 156 -18.40 26.88 -30.34
C GLN A 156 -17.26 26.22 -31.11
N TRP A 157 -16.00 26.55 -30.77
CA TRP A 157 -14.84 25.89 -31.38
C TRP A 157 -13.59 25.77 -30.50
N ARG A 158 -13.04 26.89 -30.00
CA ARG A 158 -11.85 26.88 -29.12
C ARG A 158 -12.25 26.51 -27.69
N VAL A 159 -11.39 25.79 -26.96
CA VAL A 159 -11.68 25.34 -25.59
C VAL A 159 -10.59 25.86 -24.63
N PRO A 160 -10.94 26.67 -23.60
CA PRO A 160 -12.23 27.35 -23.39
C PRO A 160 -12.41 28.56 -24.34
N SER A 161 -13.64 28.87 -24.76
CA SER A 161 -13.98 30.11 -25.48
C SER A 161 -15.48 30.46 -25.36
N GLU A 162 -16.07 31.09 -26.38
CA GLU A 162 -17.49 31.39 -26.47
C GLU A 162 -18.33 30.12 -26.48
N LYS A 163 -19.42 30.12 -25.72
CA LYS A 163 -20.33 28.98 -25.58
C LYS A 163 -21.33 28.92 -26.73
N LEU A 164 -21.88 27.73 -26.98
CA LEU A 164 -23.00 27.53 -27.90
C LEU A 164 -24.24 28.31 -27.47
N SER A 165 -24.47 28.49 -26.16
CA SER A 165 -25.57 29.32 -25.64
C SER A 165 -25.51 30.78 -26.11
N ALA A 166 -24.29 31.29 -26.36
CA ALA A 166 -24.08 32.66 -26.84
C ALA A 166 -24.69 32.90 -28.23
N ILE A 167 -24.95 31.85 -29.01
CA ILE A 167 -25.61 31.92 -30.31
C ILE A 167 -27.03 32.47 -30.14
N ALA A 168 -27.79 31.89 -29.22
CA ALA A 168 -29.16 32.35 -28.95
C ALA A 168 -29.15 33.73 -28.24
N ASP A 169 -28.17 34.00 -27.37
CA ASP A 169 -28.00 35.31 -26.73
C ASP A 169 -27.78 36.43 -27.76
N ALA A 170 -26.86 36.25 -28.71
CA ALA A 170 -26.54 37.25 -29.73
C ALA A 170 -27.76 37.59 -30.61
N VAL A 171 -28.63 36.61 -30.90
CA VAL A 171 -29.87 36.86 -31.65
C VAL A 171 -30.91 37.57 -30.79
N ARG A 172 -31.01 37.26 -29.49
CA ARG A 172 -31.87 38.00 -28.54
C ARG A 172 -31.43 39.45 -28.35
N GLU A 173 -30.13 39.73 -28.40
CA GLU A 173 -29.60 41.10 -28.37
C GLU A 173 -29.93 41.87 -29.66
N ALA A 174 -29.90 41.19 -30.81
CA ALA A 174 -30.29 41.78 -32.08
C ALA A 174 -31.81 42.04 -32.17
N VAL A 175 -32.63 41.20 -31.49
CA VAL A 175 -34.09 41.30 -31.45
C VAL A 175 -34.62 41.21 -30.00
N PRO A 176 -34.57 42.33 -29.25
CA PRO A 176 -35.03 42.35 -27.86
C PRO A 176 -36.50 41.92 -27.70
N GLY A 177 -36.77 40.99 -26.78
CA GLY A 177 -38.11 40.48 -26.51
C GLY A 177 -38.52 39.23 -27.30
N ALA A 178 -37.72 38.77 -28.26
CA ALA A 178 -37.93 37.49 -28.91
C ALA A 178 -37.45 36.34 -28.01
N HIS A 179 -38.28 35.31 -27.81
CA HIS A 179 -37.81 34.03 -27.31
C HIS A 179 -37.11 33.29 -28.45
N VAL A 180 -35.82 32.99 -28.27
CA VAL A 180 -34.97 32.28 -29.24
C VAL A 180 -34.31 31.11 -28.53
N GLU A 181 -34.36 29.93 -29.14
CA GLU A 181 -33.77 28.69 -28.63
C GLU A 181 -32.85 28.08 -29.70
N LEU A 182 -31.66 27.63 -29.30
CA LEU A 182 -30.79 26.84 -30.17
C LEU A 182 -31.32 25.41 -30.23
N VAL A 183 -31.72 24.98 -31.42
CA VAL A 183 -32.32 23.65 -31.64
C VAL A 183 -31.42 22.71 -32.42
N GLY A 184 -30.30 23.21 -32.97
CA GLY A 184 -29.26 22.34 -33.50
C GLY A 184 -28.02 23.09 -34.01
N VAL A 185 -26.93 22.36 -34.17
CA VAL A 185 -25.67 22.84 -34.74
C VAL A 185 -25.11 21.82 -35.71
N THR A 186 -24.54 22.28 -36.82
CA THR A 186 -23.89 21.41 -37.81
C THR A 186 -22.40 21.71 -37.94
N TYR A 187 -21.69 20.72 -38.46
CA TYR A 187 -20.26 20.72 -38.70
C TYR A 187 -20.00 20.15 -40.10
N LEU A 188 -19.18 20.86 -40.87
CA LEU A 188 -18.74 20.43 -42.19
C LEU A 188 -17.32 19.86 -42.09
N LYS A 189 -17.08 18.72 -42.73
CA LYS A 189 -15.78 18.04 -42.69
C LYS A 189 -14.63 18.98 -43.08
N GLY A 190 -13.57 18.96 -42.26
CA GLY A 190 -12.36 19.76 -42.50
C GLY A 190 -12.52 21.26 -42.25
N LYS A 191 -13.64 21.73 -41.68
CA LYS A 191 -13.88 23.14 -41.33
C LYS A 191 -13.78 23.40 -39.83
N ALA A 192 -13.26 24.57 -39.48
CA ALA A 192 -12.86 24.94 -38.13
C ALA A 192 -13.88 25.85 -37.40
N SER A 193 -15.17 25.50 -37.47
CA SER A 193 -16.28 26.30 -36.94
C SER A 193 -17.57 25.48 -36.81
N VAL A 194 -18.57 26.07 -36.16
CA VAL A 194 -19.97 25.67 -36.33
C VAL A 194 -20.41 26.11 -37.73
N HIS A 195 -20.72 25.14 -38.59
CA HIS A 195 -21.05 25.40 -39.99
C HIS A 195 -22.42 26.09 -40.12
N ARG A 196 -23.46 25.55 -39.47
CA ARG A 196 -24.78 26.20 -39.33
C ARG A 196 -25.30 26.04 -37.91
N ALA A 197 -25.92 27.09 -37.37
CA ALA A 197 -26.66 27.05 -36.12
C ALA A 197 -28.16 27.25 -36.37
N PHE A 198 -28.96 26.28 -35.98
CA PHE A 198 -30.41 26.25 -36.17
C PHE A 198 -31.10 26.77 -34.93
N LEU A 199 -31.99 27.74 -35.12
CA LEU A 199 -32.66 28.47 -34.07
C LEU A 199 -34.17 28.40 -34.26
N ARG A 200 -34.91 28.28 -33.16
CA ARG A 200 -36.37 28.41 -33.13
C ARG A 200 -36.73 29.71 -32.44
N SER A 201 -37.65 30.48 -33.01
CA SER A 201 -38.16 31.70 -32.39
C SER A 201 -39.67 31.74 -32.29
N SER A 202 -40.16 32.38 -31.22
CA SER A 202 -41.58 32.70 -31.02
C SER A 202 -42.10 33.82 -31.94
N GLN A 203 -41.20 34.55 -32.61
CA GLN A 203 -41.51 35.69 -33.48
C GLN A 203 -40.75 35.57 -34.81
N ALA A 204 -41.24 36.23 -35.86
CA ALA A 204 -40.52 36.29 -37.12
C ALA A 204 -39.25 37.15 -36.96
N ILE A 205 -38.11 36.58 -37.32
CA ILE A 205 -36.81 37.27 -37.34
C ILE A 205 -36.38 37.44 -38.80
N ASP A 206 -36.06 38.67 -39.20
CA ASP A 206 -35.61 38.97 -40.56
C ASP A 206 -34.10 38.70 -40.76
N ALA A 207 -33.67 38.67 -42.01
CA ALA A 207 -32.28 38.39 -42.36
C ALA A 207 -31.31 39.47 -41.83
N ALA A 208 -31.74 40.74 -41.79
CA ALA A 208 -30.90 41.85 -41.32
C ALA A 208 -30.57 41.75 -39.83
N ALA A 209 -31.52 41.30 -39.00
CA ALA A 209 -31.29 41.03 -37.59
C ALA A 209 -30.31 39.86 -37.38
N LEU A 210 -30.42 38.79 -38.19
CA LEU A 210 -29.48 37.67 -38.15
C LEU A 210 -28.07 38.05 -38.60
N GLU A 211 -27.94 38.87 -39.65
CA GLU A 211 -26.65 39.41 -40.10
C GLU A 211 -25.98 40.26 -39.02
N LYS A 212 -26.77 41.10 -38.34
CA LYS A 212 -26.29 41.88 -37.19
C LYS A 212 -25.82 40.97 -36.03
N ALA A 213 -26.56 39.91 -35.72
CA ALA A 213 -26.16 38.94 -34.70
C ALA A 213 -24.87 38.20 -35.08
N LEU A 214 -24.77 37.74 -36.33
CA LEU A 214 -23.61 37.00 -36.86
C LEU A 214 -22.35 37.87 -36.97
N ALA A 215 -22.49 39.19 -37.08
CA ALA A 215 -21.37 40.14 -37.04
C ALA A 215 -20.77 40.34 -35.63
N SER A 216 -21.43 39.82 -34.57
CA SER A 216 -20.92 39.89 -33.20
C SER A 216 -19.60 39.14 -33.04
N SER A 217 -18.68 39.69 -32.24
CA SER A 217 -17.44 39.00 -31.88
C SER A 217 -17.68 37.68 -31.13
N HIS A 218 -18.83 37.55 -30.46
CA HIS A 218 -19.23 36.33 -29.76
C HIS A 218 -19.54 35.15 -30.70
N LEU A 219 -19.81 35.41 -31.99
CA LEU A 219 -20.13 34.39 -33.00
C LEU A 219 -19.02 34.20 -34.04
N ALA A 220 -17.79 34.60 -33.73
CA ALA A 220 -16.65 34.51 -34.66
C ALA A 220 -16.35 33.08 -35.17
N ALA A 221 -16.82 32.06 -34.45
CA ALA A 221 -16.68 30.64 -34.81
C ALA A 221 -17.96 30.02 -35.39
N VAL A 222 -18.94 30.83 -35.80
CA VAL A 222 -20.18 30.41 -36.46
C VAL A 222 -20.20 30.93 -37.89
N HIS A 223 -20.43 30.03 -38.86
CA HIS A 223 -20.46 30.41 -40.27
C HIS A 223 -21.85 30.86 -40.74
N SER A 224 -22.93 30.27 -40.24
CA SER A 224 -24.30 30.59 -40.66
C SER A 224 -25.32 30.43 -39.53
N LEU A 225 -26.35 31.31 -39.52
CA LEU A 225 -27.52 31.25 -38.64
C LEU A 225 -28.77 30.94 -39.46
N VAL A 226 -29.56 29.97 -39.01
CA VAL A 226 -30.78 29.52 -39.71
C VAL A 226 -31.96 29.53 -38.74
N ILE A 227 -33.01 30.29 -39.03
CA ILE A 227 -34.30 30.15 -38.33
C ILE A 227 -35.06 28.98 -38.98
N VAL A 228 -35.49 28.01 -38.16
CA VAL A 228 -36.27 26.87 -38.66
C VAL A 228 -37.57 27.37 -39.32
N GLY A 229 -37.69 27.16 -40.63
CA GLY A 229 -38.82 27.65 -41.44
C GLY A 229 -38.82 29.15 -41.73
N GLY A 230 -37.70 29.84 -41.53
CA GLY A 230 -37.58 31.31 -41.66
C GLY A 230 -36.32 31.78 -42.41
N ALA A 231 -35.78 32.93 -42.00
CA ALA A 231 -34.62 33.56 -42.63
C ALA A 231 -33.28 32.88 -42.26
N THR A 232 -32.28 33.05 -43.14
CA THR A 232 -30.90 32.58 -42.96
C THR A 232 -29.93 33.74 -43.16
N ALA A 233 -28.84 33.79 -42.38
CA ALA A 233 -27.71 34.69 -42.59
C ALA A 233 -26.41 33.92 -42.65
N VAL A 234 -25.52 34.26 -43.58
CA VAL A 234 -24.22 33.62 -43.79
C VAL A 234 -23.11 34.63 -43.60
N SER A 235 -22.04 34.23 -42.92
CA SER A 235 -20.89 35.07 -42.67
C SER A 235 -20.17 35.39 -43.98
N ALA A 236 -19.83 36.66 -44.19
CA ALA A 236 -19.03 37.09 -45.33
C ALA A 236 -17.57 36.59 -45.25
N LYS A 237 -17.12 36.07 -44.09
CA LYS A 237 -15.79 35.49 -43.93
C LYS A 237 -15.80 34.02 -44.34
N ALA A 238 -14.82 33.63 -45.16
CA ALA A 238 -14.64 32.25 -45.55
C ALA A 238 -14.39 31.35 -44.33
N GLU A 239 -14.98 30.16 -44.35
CA GLU A 239 -14.85 29.19 -43.28
C GLU A 239 -13.42 28.59 -43.24
N ALA A 240 -12.73 28.78 -42.11
CA ALA A 240 -11.36 28.34 -41.94
C ALA A 240 -11.26 26.82 -42.01
N ALA A 241 -10.20 26.29 -42.65
CA ALA A 241 -9.94 24.86 -42.66
C ALA A 241 -9.33 24.42 -41.31
N ILE A 242 -9.63 23.19 -40.88
CA ILE A 242 -8.90 22.55 -39.78
C ILE A 242 -7.47 22.34 -40.26
N PRO A 243 -6.45 22.86 -39.54
CA PRO A 243 -5.06 22.58 -39.88
C PRO A 243 -4.83 21.07 -39.89
N PRO A 244 -4.07 20.50 -40.84
CA PRO A 244 -3.68 19.10 -40.76
C PRO A 244 -2.99 18.88 -39.42
N GLN A 245 -3.44 17.88 -38.65
CA GLN A 245 -2.84 17.57 -37.36
C GLN A 245 -1.35 17.26 -37.54
N ALA A 246 -0.49 18.23 -37.23
CA ALA A 246 0.94 18.02 -37.07
C ALA A 246 1.13 16.94 -36.00
N GLY A 247 2.00 15.96 -36.30
CA GLY A 247 2.19 14.78 -35.47
C GLY A 247 2.33 15.13 -33.99
N GLY A 248 1.47 14.53 -33.16
CA GLY A 248 1.45 14.76 -31.72
C GLY A 248 2.75 14.30 -31.07
N GLY A 249 3.71 15.22 -30.96
CA GLY A 249 4.61 15.27 -29.82
C GLY A 249 3.87 16.00 -28.71
N GLY A 250 3.71 15.38 -27.54
CA GLY A 250 3.10 15.99 -26.38
C GLY A 250 3.86 17.26 -25.97
N ALA A 251 3.37 18.43 -26.38
CA ALA A 251 3.73 19.73 -25.82
C ALA A 251 2.77 20.78 -26.42
N GLY A 252 1.67 21.07 -25.74
CA GLY A 252 0.72 22.06 -26.27
C GLY A 252 -0.55 22.32 -25.47
N ALA A 253 -0.54 22.19 -24.14
CA ALA A 253 -1.56 22.78 -23.27
C ALA A 253 -0.99 23.08 -21.88
N ALA A 254 0.06 23.90 -21.84
CA ALA A 254 0.55 24.53 -20.62
C ALA A 254 0.91 25.98 -20.95
N ALA A 255 -0.09 26.85 -21.00
CA ALA A 255 0.10 28.29 -21.05
C ALA A 255 -1.10 29.02 -20.42
N ALA A 256 -1.20 28.98 -19.09
CA ALA A 256 -1.69 30.08 -18.27
C ALA A 256 -1.41 29.78 -16.77
N GLY A 257 -0.54 30.58 -16.15
CA GLY A 257 -0.28 30.56 -14.70
C GLY A 257 1.02 29.84 -14.30
N GLY A 258 2.11 30.61 -14.18
CA GLY A 258 3.44 30.06 -13.93
C GLY A 258 3.74 29.70 -12.46
N VAL A 259 4.54 28.64 -12.30
CA VAL A 259 5.69 28.60 -11.41
C VAL A 259 6.80 27.88 -12.19
N ARG A 260 7.94 28.55 -12.41
CA ARG A 260 9.14 27.92 -12.99
C ARG A 260 9.68 26.91 -11.97
N ALA A 261 9.53 25.62 -12.26
CA ALA A 261 10.34 24.59 -11.63
C ALA A 261 11.67 24.48 -12.38
N ALA A 262 12.78 24.50 -11.63
CA ALA A 262 14.13 24.30 -12.13
C ALA A 262 14.28 22.89 -12.75
N PRO A 263 15.20 22.70 -13.71
CA PRO A 263 15.47 21.38 -14.27
C PRO A 263 16.30 20.58 -13.26
N ASP A 264 15.67 19.68 -12.52
CA ASP A 264 16.39 18.68 -11.74
C ASP A 264 16.91 17.58 -12.68
N ALA A 265 18.19 17.25 -12.46
CA ALA A 265 18.99 16.34 -13.24
C ALA A 265 18.40 14.92 -13.30
N ALA A 266 18.04 14.48 -14.51
CA ALA A 266 18.06 13.07 -14.89
C ALA A 266 19.11 12.92 -15.99
N GLY A 267 20.36 12.71 -15.56
CA GLY A 267 21.42 12.24 -16.45
C GLY A 267 21.09 10.83 -16.92
N GLY A 268 20.85 10.69 -18.21
CA GLY A 268 20.67 9.41 -18.88
C GLY A 268 20.69 9.63 -20.38
N ALA A 269 21.87 9.52 -20.98
CA ALA A 269 22.05 9.52 -22.43
C ALA A 269 21.12 8.47 -23.06
N GLY A 270 20.35 8.89 -24.07
CA GLY A 270 19.32 8.09 -24.71
C GLY A 270 19.86 6.78 -25.30
N ALA A 271 19.54 5.67 -24.65
CA ALA A 271 19.32 4.42 -25.34
C ALA A 271 17.91 4.48 -25.95
N ALA A 272 17.77 4.16 -27.23
CA ALA A 272 16.48 4.15 -27.92
C ALA A 272 15.48 3.25 -27.16
N ALA A 273 14.39 3.85 -26.64
CA ALA A 273 13.35 3.10 -25.96
C ALA A 273 12.75 2.05 -26.92
N GLY A 274 12.70 0.80 -26.46
CA GLY A 274 12.06 -0.31 -27.16
C GLY A 274 10.54 -0.13 -27.31
N PRO A 275 9.86 -1.10 -27.91
CA PRO A 275 8.41 -1.04 -28.08
C PRO A 275 7.64 -1.03 -26.76
N THR A 276 6.45 -0.44 -26.78
CA THR A 276 5.58 -0.38 -25.60
C THR A 276 5.01 -1.76 -25.34
N ARG A 277 5.29 -2.33 -24.16
CA ARG A 277 4.71 -3.62 -23.75
C ARG A 277 3.41 -3.38 -23.00
N LEU A 278 2.29 -3.65 -23.65
CA LEU A 278 0.97 -3.58 -23.00
C LEU A 278 0.76 -4.79 -22.09
N ASP A 279 -0.17 -4.65 -21.14
CA ASP A 279 -0.64 -5.71 -20.25
C ASP A 279 -2.13 -5.49 -20.00
N LEU A 280 -2.96 -6.51 -20.29
CA LEU A 280 -4.42 -6.41 -20.18
C LEU A 280 -4.88 -6.15 -18.74
N ALA A 281 -4.13 -6.60 -17.73
CA ALA A 281 -4.47 -6.41 -16.32
C ALA A 281 -4.13 -5.00 -15.81
N THR A 282 -3.23 -4.27 -16.49
CA THR A 282 -2.93 -2.84 -16.20
C THR A 282 -3.33 -1.89 -17.32
N LEU A 283 -4.25 -2.31 -18.19
CA LEU A 283 -4.61 -1.56 -19.41
C LEU A 283 -5.13 -0.15 -19.11
N TYR A 284 -5.81 0.02 -17.97
CA TYR A 284 -6.37 1.30 -17.51
C TYR A 284 -5.38 2.18 -16.72
N THR A 285 -4.09 1.84 -16.72
CA THR A 285 -3.05 2.61 -16.02
C THR A 285 -2.19 3.42 -16.99
N SER A 286 -1.29 4.26 -16.46
CA SER A 286 -0.31 5.01 -17.25
C SER A 286 0.72 4.13 -17.99
N ARG A 287 0.73 2.81 -17.75
CA ARG A 287 1.52 1.82 -18.50
C ARG A 287 0.74 1.17 -19.66
N GLY A 288 -0.59 1.35 -19.69
CA GLY A 288 -1.48 0.79 -20.70
C GLY A 288 -1.93 1.82 -21.74
N LEU A 289 -3.24 2.01 -21.89
CA LEU A 289 -3.85 2.93 -22.86
C LEU A 289 -3.87 4.40 -22.40
N PHE A 290 -3.21 4.73 -21.29
CA PHE A 290 -3.20 6.07 -20.71
C PHE A 290 -1.76 6.59 -20.55
N GLY A 291 -1.60 7.91 -20.54
CA GLY A 291 -0.36 8.61 -20.21
C GLY A 291 -0.44 9.25 -18.82
N GLY A 292 0.67 9.24 -18.08
CA GLY A 292 0.74 9.83 -16.73
C GLY A 292 1.07 11.34 -16.73
N ALA A 293 0.59 12.06 -15.72
CA ALA A 293 1.02 13.44 -15.45
C ALA A 293 2.27 13.48 -14.56
N GLY A 294 3.45 13.21 -15.13
CA GLY A 294 4.73 13.40 -14.43
C GLY A 294 4.77 12.83 -13.00
N ARG A 295 4.91 13.70 -11.98
CA ARG A 295 5.01 13.35 -10.55
C ARG A 295 3.72 12.75 -9.94
N ILE A 296 2.59 12.74 -10.65
CA ILE A 296 1.31 12.23 -10.15
C ILE A 296 0.88 11.02 -10.99
N PRO A 297 0.63 9.84 -10.37
CA PRO A 297 0.25 8.62 -11.07
C PRO A 297 -1.25 8.62 -11.45
N LEU A 298 -1.74 9.74 -11.98
CA LEU A 298 -3.11 9.83 -12.50
C LEU A 298 -3.08 9.77 -14.03
N PRO A 299 -3.98 8.99 -14.65
CA PRO A 299 -4.19 9.02 -16.10
C PRO A 299 -4.59 10.44 -16.53
N ALA A 300 -3.66 11.16 -17.16
CA ALA A 300 -3.84 12.57 -17.51
C ALA A 300 -4.03 12.80 -19.01
N SER A 301 -3.76 11.76 -19.81
CA SER A 301 -4.00 11.76 -21.25
C SER A 301 -4.37 10.36 -21.71
N LEU A 302 -5.08 10.24 -22.82
CA LEU A 302 -5.27 8.97 -23.52
C LEU A 302 -4.09 8.72 -24.46
N ASN A 303 -3.52 7.52 -24.38
CA ASN A 303 -2.43 7.02 -25.22
C ASN A 303 -2.85 5.80 -26.07
N GLY A 304 -4.16 5.54 -26.12
CA GLY A 304 -4.79 4.52 -26.96
C GLY A 304 -5.76 5.17 -27.96
N HIS A 305 -5.92 4.56 -29.13
CA HIS A 305 -6.88 4.94 -30.17
C HIS A 305 -7.72 3.74 -30.59
N LEU A 306 -9.02 3.94 -30.76
CA LEU A 306 -9.98 2.89 -31.09
C LEU A 306 -10.28 2.90 -32.60
N PHE A 307 -10.02 1.79 -33.28
CA PHE A 307 -10.41 1.60 -34.68
C PHE A 307 -11.68 0.75 -34.74
N VAL A 308 -12.82 1.42 -34.92
CA VAL A 308 -14.14 0.88 -34.65
C VAL A 308 -14.75 0.24 -35.89
N PRO A 309 -15.16 -1.05 -35.86
CA PRO A 309 -15.85 -1.71 -36.96
C PRO A 309 -17.35 -1.44 -36.98
N ALA A 310 -18.03 -1.89 -38.03
CA ALA A 310 -19.48 -2.01 -38.06
C ALA A 310 -19.98 -3.10 -37.09
N GLY A 311 -21.29 -3.14 -36.85
CA GLY A 311 -21.95 -4.22 -36.11
C GLY A 311 -21.78 -4.18 -34.59
N ALA A 312 -22.01 -5.32 -33.95
CA ALA A 312 -22.04 -5.46 -32.48
C ALA A 312 -20.67 -5.21 -31.84
N ALA A 313 -19.58 -5.67 -32.46
CA ALA A 313 -18.22 -5.43 -31.98
C ALA A 313 -17.89 -3.93 -31.90
N GLY A 314 -18.37 -3.12 -32.85
CA GLY A 314 -18.20 -1.67 -32.80
C GLY A 314 -19.05 -1.00 -31.71
N THR A 315 -20.24 -1.53 -31.41
CA THR A 315 -21.06 -1.07 -30.28
C THR A 315 -20.39 -1.39 -28.94
N ALA A 316 -19.80 -2.58 -28.79
CA ALA A 316 -19.00 -2.94 -27.62
C ALA A 316 -17.77 -2.02 -27.48
N MET A 317 -17.08 -1.70 -28.58
CA MET A 317 -15.96 -0.76 -28.58
C MET A 317 -16.38 0.67 -28.19
N ALA A 318 -17.60 1.10 -28.53
CA ALA A 318 -18.12 2.38 -28.07
C ALA A 318 -18.37 2.41 -26.55
N ASN A 319 -18.73 1.29 -25.94
CA ASN A 319 -18.79 1.16 -24.48
C ASN A 319 -17.40 1.16 -23.83
N LEU A 320 -16.39 0.57 -24.47
CA LEU A 320 -14.99 0.70 -24.06
C LEU A 320 -14.55 2.17 -24.10
N ALA A 321 -14.94 2.93 -25.13
CA ALA A 321 -14.66 4.35 -25.21
C ALA A 321 -15.26 5.13 -24.03
N ALA A 322 -16.50 4.81 -23.62
CA ALA A 322 -17.12 5.37 -22.43
C ALA A 322 -16.26 5.12 -21.19
N ARG A 323 -15.84 3.85 -20.98
CA ARG A 323 -14.98 3.47 -19.86
C ARG A 323 -13.66 4.25 -19.87
N MET A 324 -13.00 4.33 -21.02
CA MET A 324 -11.76 5.09 -21.17
C MET A 324 -11.92 6.59 -20.84
N GLY A 325 -13.07 7.17 -21.19
CA GLY A 325 -13.41 8.54 -20.81
C GLY A 325 -13.46 8.75 -19.30
N MET A 326 -14.16 7.88 -18.57
CA MET A 326 -14.31 7.97 -17.09
C MET A 326 -13.00 7.77 -16.33
N GLU A 327 -12.14 6.88 -16.81
CA GLU A 327 -10.85 6.59 -16.16
C GLU A 327 -9.82 7.72 -16.35
N SER A 328 -10.08 8.68 -17.23
CA SER A 328 -9.13 9.75 -17.54
C SER A 328 -9.43 11.07 -16.84
N THR A 329 -8.39 11.75 -16.37
CA THR A 329 -8.46 13.14 -15.90
C THR A 329 -8.22 14.17 -17.01
N GLY A 330 -7.80 13.72 -18.20
CA GLY A 330 -7.65 14.55 -19.40
C GLY A 330 -7.81 13.74 -20.69
N MET A 331 -8.55 14.27 -21.67
CA MET A 331 -8.93 13.52 -22.86
C MET A 331 -8.68 14.30 -24.15
N ASN A 332 -8.08 13.63 -25.13
CA ASN A 332 -7.96 14.12 -26.50
C ASN A 332 -9.03 13.42 -27.35
N LEU A 333 -9.82 14.20 -28.08
CA LEU A 333 -10.82 13.68 -29.03
C LEU A 333 -10.45 14.12 -30.47
N PRO A 334 -10.71 13.28 -31.49
CA PRO A 334 -11.37 11.97 -31.40
C PRO A 334 -10.52 10.88 -30.74
N LEU A 335 -11.18 10.02 -29.97
CA LEU A 335 -10.63 8.79 -29.41
C LEU A 335 -10.86 7.59 -30.35
N ALA A 336 -11.88 7.69 -31.21
CA ALA A 336 -12.33 6.61 -32.06
C ALA A 336 -12.50 7.07 -33.51
N THR A 337 -12.08 6.24 -34.45
CA THR A 337 -12.32 6.41 -35.89
C THR A 337 -12.81 5.11 -36.51
N PRO A 338 -13.56 5.15 -37.62
CA PRO A 338 -13.91 3.93 -38.35
C PRO A 338 -12.65 3.17 -38.77
N VAL A 339 -12.68 1.84 -38.67
CA VAL A 339 -11.58 0.99 -39.16
C VAL A 339 -11.56 0.91 -40.69
N GLU A 340 -12.70 1.13 -41.34
CA GLU A 340 -12.84 1.12 -42.79
C GLU A 340 -11.95 2.19 -43.45
N GLY A 341 -11.04 1.77 -44.32
CA GLY A 341 -10.13 2.67 -45.04
C GLY A 341 -8.91 3.15 -44.24
N ALA A 342 -8.78 2.77 -42.96
CA ALA A 342 -7.61 3.08 -42.14
C ALA A 342 -6.40 2.21 -42.53
N THR A 343 -5.21 2.80 -42.49
CA THR A 343 -3.94 2.14 -42.83
C THR A 343 -2.95 2.21 -41.66
N ALA A 344 -1.89 1.39 -41.69
CA ALA A 344 -0.87 1.39 -40.65
C ALA A 344 -0.20 2.76 -40.42
N ARG A 345 -0.26 3.67 -41.41
CA ARG A 345 0.25 5.06 -41.28
C ARG A 345 -0.63 5.93 -40.40
N ASP A 346 -1.90 5.58 -40.25
CA ASP A 346 -2.89 6.31 -39.47
C ASP A 346 -2.81 5.97 -37.97
N VAL A 347 -2.18 4.85 -37.62
CA VAL A 347 -1.94 4.44 -36.23
C VAL A 347 -0.83 5.30 -35.62
N ARG A 348 -1.21 6.28 -34.78
CA ARG A 348 -0.25 7.21 -34.14
C ARG A 348 0.14 6.81 -32.71
N THR A 349 -0.78 6.17 -31.98
CA THR A 349 -0.64 5.72 -30.58
C THR A 349 -0.86 4.21 -30.48
N GLN A 350 -1.02 3.66 -29.27
CA GLN A 350 -1.45 2.26 -29.10
C GLN A 350 -2.84 2.08 -29.71
N ALA A 351 -3.11 0.92 -30.32
CA ALA A 351 -4.37 0.66 -31.02
C ALA A 351 -5.25 -0.37 -30.30
N VAL A 352 -6.57 -0.21 -30.36
CA VAL A 352 -7.51 -1.30 -30.12
C VAL A 352 -8.24 -1.58 -31.44
N LEU A 353 -8.17 -2.83 -31.89
CA LEU A 353 -8.65 -3.25 -33.20
C LEU A 353 -9.73 -4.31 -33.06
N ALA A 354 -10.77 -4.21 -33.88
CA ALA A 354 -11.79 -5.24 -34.03
C ALA A 354 -12.34 -5.22 -35.46
N GLY A 355 -13.05 -6.30 -35.82
CA GLY A 355 -13.57 -6.54 -37.16
C GLY A 355 -12.48 -6.99 -38.14
N ASP A 356 -12.93 -7.45 -39.30
CA ASP A 356 -12.05 -7.82 -40.41
C ASP A 356 -11.64 -6.57 -41.20
N SER A 357 -10.37 -6.19 -41.07
CA SER A 357 -9.82 -4.98 -41.71
C SER A 357 -8.34 -5.18 -42.07
N ALA A 358 -7.82 -4.32 -42.94
CA ALA A 358 -6.39 -4.34 -43.30
C ALA A 358 -5.48 -4.13 -42.07
N LEU A 359 -5.91 -3.33 -41.08
CA LEU A 359 -5.19 -3.16 -39.82
C LEU A 359 -5.23 -4.42 -38.96
N SER A 360 -6.39 -5.04 -38.81
CA SER A 360 -6.57 -6.30 -38.06
C SER A 360 -5.74 -7.42 -38.67
N GLN A 361 -5.74 -7.55 -40.00
CA GLN A 361 -4.95 -8.55 -40.73
C GLN A 361 -3.44 -8.32 -40.61
N GLU A 362 -2.98 -7.07 -40.56
CA GLU A 362 -1.56 -6.76 -40.31
C GLU A 362 -1.17 -7.12 -38.87
N ALA A 363 -1.98 -6.75 -37.89
CA ALA A 363 -1.75 -7.12 -36.49
C ALA A 363 -1.77 -8.65 -36.28
N GLU A 364 -2.70 -9.36 -36.94
CA GLU A 364 -2.77 -10.82 -36.89
C GLU A 364 -1.55 -11.47 -37.57
N ARG A 365 -1.08 -10.95 -38.71
CA ARG A 365 0.15 -11.41 -39.35
C ARG A 365 1.36 -11.22 -38.44
N LYS A 366 1.43 -10.09 -37.72
CA LYS A 366 2.49 -9.82 -36.73
C LYS A 366 2.43 -10.78 -35.56
N LEU A 367 1.24 -11.03 -35.04
CA LEU A 367 1.00 -12.02 -33.99
C LEU A 367 1.50 -13.40 -34.43
N GLN A 368 1.05 -13.90 -35.59
CA GLN A 368 1.46 -15.21 -36.13
C GLN A 368 2.98 -15.31 -36.38
N ALA A 369 3.63 -14.21 -36.76
CA ALA A 369 5.07 -14.19 -36.96
C ALA A 369 5.87 -14.22 -35.65
N GLN A 370 5.28 -13.77 -34.54
CA GLN A 370 5.91 -13.70 -33.21
C GLN A 370 5.53 -14.88 -32.31
N ASP A 371 4.39 -15.52 -32.56
CA ASP A 371 3.87 -16.60 -31.75
C ASP A 371 4.47 -17.95 -32.16
N THR A 372 5.65 -18.24 -31.61
CA THR A 372 6.30 -19.55 -31.78
C THR A 372 5.63 -20.65 -30.95
N ALA A 373 4.72 -20.30 -30.04
CA ALA A 373 3.96 -21.24 -29.21
C ALA A 373 2.58 -21.59 -29.80
N ALA A 374 2.13 -20.90 -30.85
CA ALA A 374 0.83 -21.09 -31.51
C ALA A 374 0.45 -22.56 -31.76
N PRO A 375 1.35 -23.46 -32.24
CA PRO A 375 1.00 -24.86 -32.45
C PRO A 375 0.61 -25.62 -31.17
N GLN A 376 1.03 -25.12 -30.01
CA GLN A 376 0.73 -25.67 -28.68
C GLN A 376 -0.42 -24.93 -27.97
N SER A 377 -0.62 -23.63 -28.29
CA SER A 377 -1.54 -22.73 -27.58
C SER A 377 -2.87 -22.46 -28.31
N GLU A 378 -2.88 -22.48 -29.64
CA GLU A 378 -4.05 -22.08 -30.43
C GLU A 378 -5.06 -23.22 -30.59
N THR A 379 -6.06 -23.24 -29.72
CA THR A 379 -7.35 -23.85 -30.03
C THR A 379 -8.17 -22.89 -30.90
N PRO A 380 -8.69 -23.32 -32.06
CA PRO A 380 -9.54 -22.48 -32.91
C PRO A 380 -10.70 -21.87 -32.11
N LEU A 381 -11.00 -20.61 -32.35
CA LEU A 381 -12.14 -19.94 -31.69
C LEU A 381 -13.44 -20.56 -32.20
N ALA A 382 -14.25 -21.09 -31.29
CA ALA A 382 -15.57 -21.59 -31.63
C ALA A 382 -16.53 -20.44 -31.96
N ALA A 383 -17.68 -20.75 -32.56
CA ALA A 383 -18.74 -19.76 -32.76
C ALA A 383 -19.15 -19.11 -31.41
N GLY A 384 -19.31 -17.79 -31.41
CA GLY A 384 -19.58 -16.96 -30.24
C GLY A 384 -18.40 -16.81 -29.27
N GLU A 385 -17.23 -17.40 -29.53
CA GLU A 385 -16.03 -17.23 -28.72
C GLU A 385 -15.18 -16.08 -29.27
N GLY A 386 -14.80 -15.16 -28.40
CA GLY A 386 -13.92 -14.04 -28.72
C GLY A 386 -12.64 -14.05 -27.89
N GLU A 387 -11.61 -13.44 -28.46
CA GLU A 387 -10.30 -13.31 -27.84
C GLU A 387 -9.82 -11.86 -27.93
N LEU A 388 -9.26 -11.33 -26.84
CA LEU A 388 -8.40 -10.15 -26.90
C LEU A 388 -6.95 -10.61 -26.77
N HIS A 389 -6.09 -10.14 -27.66
CA HIS A 389 -4.67 -10.49 -27.68
C HIS A 389 -3.80 -9.23 -27.83
N ILE A 390 -2.75 -9.12 -27.02
CA ILE A 390 -1.73 -8.07 -27.15
C ILE A 390 -0.72 -8.41 -28.25
N VAL A 391 -0.48 -7.46 -29.14
CA VAL A 391 0.57 -7.52 -30.15
C VAL A 391 1.53 -6.34 -29.94
N ASP A 392 2.66 -6.57 -29.25
CA ASP A 392 3.57 -5.50 -28.77
C ASP A 392 4.14 -4.60 -29.88
N ASP A 393 4.39 -5.16 -31.06
CA ASP A 393 5.03 -4.49 -32.21
C ASP A 393 4.13 -4.45 -33.46
N ALA A 394 2.81 -4.36 -33.25
CA ALA A 394 1.83 -4.41 -34.34
C ALA A 394 2.10 -3.40 -35.46
N PHE A 395 2.44 -2.15 -35.11
CA PHE A 395 2.65 -1.06 -36.07
C PHE A 395 3.96 -0.30 -35.80
N GLY A 396 5.08 -1.01 -35.86
CA GLY A 396 6.39 -0.48 -35.48
C GLY A 396 6.54 -0.55 -33.96
N ARG A 397 6.79 0.58 -33.28
CA ARG A 397 6.92 0.62 -31.80
C ARG A 397 5.59 0.68 -31.04
N ARG A 398 4.47 0.56 -31.76
CA ARG A 398 3.10 0.71 -31.27
C ARG A 398 2.47 -0.66 -31.17
N ALA A 399 2.01 -0.99 -29.96
CA ALA A 399 1.28 -2.19 -29.66
C ALA A 399 -0.20 -2.05 -30.05
N ALA A 400 -0.84 -3.20 -30.22
CA ALA A 400 -2.28 -3.30 -30.43
C ALA A 400 -2.92 -4.29 -29.44
N VAL A 401 -4.14 -4.01 -29.02
CA VAL A 401 -5.07 -5.01 -28.48
C VAL A 401 -5.98 -5.43 -29.63
N LEU A 402 -5.82 -6.66 -30.10
CA LEU A 402 -6.56 -7.23 -31.22
C LEU A 402 -7.73 -8.09 -30.71
N ALA A 403 -8.95 -7.75 -31.09
CA ALA A 403 -10.12 -8.58 -30.89
C ALA A 403 -10.29 -9.58 -32.05
N ARG A 404 -10.33 -10.88 -31.74
CA ARG A 404 -10.49 -12.00 -32.68
C ARG A 404 -11.77 -12.78 -32.36
N GLY A 405 -12.22 -13.60 -33.31
CA GLY A 405 -13.45 -14.39 -33.22
C GLY A 405 -14.51 -13.95 -34.24
N ASP A 406 -15.70 -14.53 -34.18
CA ASP A 406 -16.85 -14.02 -34.94
C ASP A 406 -17.39 -12.71 -34.33
N GLU A 407 -18.38 -12.09 -34.96
CA GLU A 407 -18.91 -10.79 -34.53
C GLU A 407 -19.42 -10.82 -33.07
N ALA A 408 -20.11 -11.90 -32.68
CA ALA A 408 -20.64 -12.08 -31.33
C ALA A 408 -19.51 -12.31 -30.31
N GLY A 409 -18.52 -13.13 -30.66
CA GLY A 409 -17.34 -13.37 -29.83
C GLY A 409 -16.53 -12.10 -29.59
N GLN A 410 -16.19 -11.36 -30.66
CA GLN A 410 -15.47 -10.09 -30.53
C GLN A 410 -16.22 -9.08 -29.65
N ALA A 411 -17.54 -9.00 -29.79
CA ALA A 411 -18.37 -8.16 -28.92
C ALA A 411 -18.26 -8.59 -27.44
N ALA A 412 -18.42 -9.89 -27.14
CA ALA A 412 -18.31 -10.41 -25.77
C ALA A 412 -16.94 -10.13 -25.13
N ALA A 413 -15.86 -10.29 -25.90
CA ALA A 413 -14.50 -9.98 -25.47
C ALA A 413 -14.30 -8.48 -25.14
N LEU A 414 -14.81 -7.58 -25.98
CA LEU A 414 -14.74 -6.14 -25.75
C LEU A 414 -15.64 -5.68 -24.59
N GLU A 415 -16.80 -6.31 -24.40
CA GLU A 415 -17.70 -6.06 -23.27
C GLU A 415 -17.07 -6.48 -21.93
N LEU A 416 -16.36 -7.62 -21.90
CA LEU A 416 -15.56 -8.02 -20.73
C LEU A 416 -14.53 -6.92 -20.40
N LEU A 417 -13.82 -6.42 -21.40
CA LEU A 417 -12.81 -5.38 -21.19
C LEU A 417 -13.43 -4.07 -20.67
N ALA A 418 -14.52 -3.61 -21.28
CA ALA A 418 -15.17 -2.34 -20.91
C ALA A 418 -15.91 -2.41 -19.56
N GLY A 419 -16.51 -3.56 -19.26
CA GLY A 419 -17.47 -3.72 -18.19
C GLY A 419 -16.97 -4.48 -16.96
N ARG A 420 -15.82 -5.16 -17.02
CA ARG A 420 -15.37 -6.03 -15.91
C ARG A 420 -13.96 -5.71 -15.45
N PHE A 421 -13.02 -5.56 -16.39
CA PHE A 421 -11.62 -5.30 -16.04
C PHE A 421 -11.44 -3.97 -15.29
N PRO A 422 -10.53 -3.89 -14.30
CA PRO A 422 -9.53 -4.89 -13.91
C PRO A 422 -10.01 -5.96 -12.91
N ASN A 423 -11.30 -6.00 -12.59
CA ASN A 423 -11.87 -7.15 -11.88
C ASN A 423 -12.05 -8.33 -12.84
N LEU A 424 -11.96 -9.56 -12.32
CA LEU A 424 -12.18 -10.76 -13.14
C LEU A 424 -13.64 -10.82 -13.62
N TRP A 425 -14.60 -10.56 -12.71
CA TRP A 425 -16.03 -10.60 -13.03
C TRP A 425 -16.86 -9.57 -12.25
N GLU A 426 -17.06 -9.73 -10.94
CA GLU A 426 -17.78 -8.71 -10.15
C GLU A 426 -16.95 -7.44 -9.98
N GLN A 427 -17.57 -6.26 -10.14
CA GLN A 427 -16.90 -4.98 -9.97
C GLN A 427 -16.79 -4.60 -8.50
N GLY A 428 -15.64 -4.10 -8.07
CA GLY A 428 -15.42 -3.55 -6.73
C GLY A 428 -14.12 -4.02 -6.10
N LYS A 429 -13.64 -3.30 -5.09
CA LYS A 429 -12.36 -3.61 -4.40
C LYS A 429 -12.41 -4.91 -3.58
N GLN A 430 -13.61 -5.32 -3.18
CA GLN A 430 -13.87 -6.54 -2.43
C GLN A 430 -13.87 -7.81 -3.31
N HIS A 431 -13.91 -7.65 -4.63
CA HIS A 431 -13.96 -8.75 -5.59
C HIS A 431 -12.60 -8.99 -6.24
N LEU A 432 -12.43 -10.21 -6.77
CA LEU A 432 -11.17 -10.66 -7.35
C LEU A 432 -10.73 -9.78 -8.53
N SER A 433 -9.49 -9.32 -8.47
CA SER A 433 -8.85 -8.53 -9.51
C SER A 433 -7.79 -9.34 -10.27
N LEU A 434 -7.50 -8.91 -11.50
CA LEU A 434 -6.44 -9.52 -12.31
C LEU A 434 -5.05 -9.31 -11.68
N GLU A 435 -4.84 -8.21 -10.92
CA GLU A 435 -3.61 -7.98 -10.17
C GLU A 435 -3.40 -9.00 -9.05
N GLU A 436 -4.47 -9.43 -8.37
CA GLU A 436 -4.41 -10.51 -7.38
C GLU A 436 -4.00 -11.83 -8.06
N ILE A 437 -4.62 -12.17 -9.21
CA ILE A 437 -4.22 -13.35 -10.00
C ILE A 437 -2.74 -13.26 -10.42
N ARG A 438 -2.27 -12.09 -10.88
CA ARG A 438 -0.85 -11.89 -11.20
C ARG A 438 0.02 -12.17 -9.98
N TYR A 439 -0.36 -11.64 -8.81
CA TYR A 439 0.39 -11.80 -7.58
C TYR A 439 0.46 -13.26 -7.12
N ASP A 440 -0.65 -14.00 -7.23
CA ASP A 440 -0.69 -15.43 -6.93
C ASP A 440 0.23 -16.22 -7.86
N LEU A 441 0.16 -15.97 -9.18
CA LEU A 441 1.04 -16.60 -10.16
C LEU A 441 2.52 -16.23 -9.91
N HIS A 442 2.81 -14.97 -9.60
CA HIS A 442 4.14 -14.53 -9.17
C HIS A 442 4.63 -15.37 -7.99
N ARG A 443 3.82 -15.49 -6.93
CA ARG A 443 4.19 -16.25 -5.73
C ARG A 443 4.31 -17.75 -5.99
N PHE A 444 3.51 -18.30 -6.90
CA PHE A 444 3.59 -19.70 -7.31
C PHE A 444 4.92 -19.99 -8.03
N PHE A 445 5.21 -19.32 -9.15
CA PHE A 445 6.41 -19.60 -9.95
C PHE A 445 7.72 -19.19 -9.27
N SER A 446 7.68 -18.19 -8.37
CA SER A 446 8.85 -17.80 -7.58
C SER A 446 9.04 -18.58 -6.27
N GLN A 447 8.24 -19.62 -6.03
CA GLN A 447 8.30 -20.44 -4.79
C GLN A 447 8.09 -19.63 -3.49
N ARG A 448 7.27 -18.57 -3.56
CA ARG A 448 6.84 -17.73 -2.42
C ARG A 448 5.42 -18.08 -1.93
N SER A 449 4.88 -19.22 -2.36
CA SER A 449 3.60 -19.77 -1.91
C SER A 449 3.78 -21.22 -1.50
N SER A 450 2.94 -21.68 -0.58
CA SER A 450 2.92 -23.07 -0.12
C SER A 450 2.65 -24.06 -1.26
N LEU A 451 1.69 -23.76 -2.13
CA LEU A 451 1.41 -24.57 -3.31
C LEU A 451 2.61 -24.60 -4.27
N GLY A 452 3.24 -23.45 -4.54
CA GLY A 452 4.42 -23.38 -5.40
C GLY A 452 5.61 -24.20 -4.88
N GLN A 453 5.88 -24.13 -3.57
CA GLN A 453 6.92 -24.94 -2.93
C GLN A 453 6.55 -26.43 -2.93
N THR A 454 5.30 -26.78 -2.63
CA THR A 454 4.83 -28.18 -2.64
C THR A 454 4.96 -28.78 -4.03
N ALA A 455 4.48 -28.08 -5.06
CA ALA A 455 4.55 -28.52 -6.45
C ALA A 455 6.00 -28.67 -6.95
N ALA A 456 6.88 -27.75 -6.59
CA ALA A 456 8.32 -27.87 -6.88
C ALA A 456 8.96 -29.07 -6.16
N GLY A 457 8.62 -29.28 -4.89
CA GLY A 457 9.07 -30.45 -4.12
C GLY A 457 8.63 -31.77 -4.74
N LEU A 458 7.35 -31.87 -5.13
CA LEU A 458 6.80 -33.04 -5.81
C LEU A 458 7.44 -33.29 -7.17
N TYR A 459 7.72 -32.25 -7.95
CA TYR A 459 8.48 -32.37 -9.19
C TYR A 459 9.86 -33.02 -8.95
N HIS A 460 10.58 -32.62 -7.90
CA HIS A 460 11.87 -33.23 -7.58
C HIS A 460 11.74 -34.68 -7.07
N LEU A 461 10.77 -34.95 -6.18
CA LEU A 461 10.51 -36.32 -5.70
C LEU A 461 10.18 -37.25 -6.86
N ASP A 462 9.34 -36.82 -7.80
CA ASP A 462 8.96 -37.59 -8.97
C ASP A 462 10.16 -38.05 -9.81
N ARG A 463 11.07 -37.11 -10.09
CA ARG A 463 12.31 -37.40 -10.83
C ARG A 463 13.23 -38.36 -10.07
N TRP A 464 13.39 -38.17 -8.76
CA TRP A 464 14.24 -39.04 -7.96
C TRP A 464 13.67 -40.44 -7.79
N MET A 465 12.35 -40.57 -7.59
CA MET A 465 11.68 -41.88 -7.56
C MET A 465 11.87 -42.62 -8.88
N SER A 466 11.71 -41.92 -10.00
CA SER A 466 11.94 -42.49 -11.34
C SER A 466 13.40 -42.94 -11.54
N ALA A 467 14.35 -42.20 -10.97
CA ALA A 467 15.78 -42.55 -11.02
C ALA A 467 16.18 -43.68 -10.06
N SER A 468 15.43 -43.92 -8.98
CA SER A 468 15.78 -44.92 -7.96
C SER A 468 15.68 -46.38 -8.44
N GLY A 469 14.93 -46.64 -9.52
CA GLY A 469 14.77 -47.96 -10.13
C GLY A 469 13.91 -48.94 -9.32
N SER A 470 13.61 -50.10 -9.91
CA SER A 470 12.82 -51.15 -9.25
C SER A 470 13.62 -51.84 -8.15
N GLY A 471 13.07 -51.93 -6.93
CA GLY A 471 13.69 -52.65 -5.80
C GLY A 471 14.21 -51.77 -4.65
N ALA A 472 13.87 -50.48 -4.64
CA ALA A 472 14.14 -49.60 -3.51
C ALA A 472 13.49 -50.10 -2.20
N LYS A 473 14.22 -49.97 -1.09
CA LYS A 473 13.79 -50.31 0.28
C LYS A 473 14.11 -49.17 1.24
N ASP A 474 13.55 -49.23 2.45
CA ASP A 474 13.78 -48.23 3.51
C ASP A 474 13.53 -46.78 3.07
N VAL A 475 12.52 -46.57 2.22
CA VAL A 475 12.26 -45.26 1.61
C VAL A 475 11.79 -44.27 2.66
N THR A 476 12.43 -43.11 2.72
CA THR A 476 12.04 -41.98 3.55
C THR A 476 11.94 -40.73 2.68
N ALA A 477 10.78 -40.07 2.70
CA ALA A 477 10.54 -38.82 2.01
C ALA A 477 10.19 -37.71 2.99
N GLU A 478 10.79 -36.54 2.82
CA GLU A 478 10.51 -35.36 3.65
C GLU A 478 10.21 -34.16 2.74
N LEU A 479 9.14 -33.44 3.03
CA LEU A 479 8.76 -32.21 2.32
C LEU A 479 8.32 -31.15 3.33
N TYR A 480 9.12 -30.09 3.43
CA TYR A 480 8.85 -28.94 4.29
C TYR A 480 8.57 -27.71 3.42
N VAL A 481 7.48 -27.01 3.72
CA VAL A 481 7.01 -25.84 2.98
C VAL A 481 6.52 -24.78 3.96
N ASP A 482 6.27 -23.55 3.50
CA ASP A 482 5.76 -22.46 4.35
C ASP A 482 4.53 -22.92 5.14
N VAL A 483 3.46 -23.34 4.46
CA VAL A 483 2.29 -23.95 5.10
C VAL A 483 1.93 -25.27 4.44
N ALA A 484 2.12 -26.39 5.13
CA ALA A 484 1.79 -27.72 4.62
C ALA A 484 0.30 -28.03 4.82
N ASP A 485 -0.37 -28.46 3.75
CA ASP A 485 -1.74 -29.00 3.83
C ASP A 485 -1.75 -30.27 4.71
N PRO A 486 -2.71 -30.42 5.64
CA PRO A 486 -2.79 -31.59 6.52
C PRO A 486 -2.86 -32.94 5.79
N GLY A 487 -3.42 -32.97 4.57
CA GLY A 487 -3.50 -34.17 3.74
C GLY A 487 -2.20 -34.56 3.06
N LEU A 488 -1.19 -33.68 3.05
CA LEU A 488 0.01 -33.83 2.22
C LEU A 488 0.84 -35.07 2.56
N ALA A 489 0.98 -35.41 3.85
CA ALA A 489 1.71 -36.61 4.26
C ALA A 489 1.06 -37.90 3.75
N ALA A 490 -0.27 -37.98 3.84
CA ALA A 490 -1.02 -39.15 3.36
C ALA A 490 -0.97 -39.25 1.83
N PHE A 491 -1.08 -38.11 1.14
CA PHE A 491 -0.93 -38.02 -0.31
C PHE A 491 0.45 -38.52 -0.77
N LEU A 492 1.53 -38.00 -0.19
CA LEU A 492 2.90 -38.44 -0.50
C LEU A 492 3.12 -39.93 -0.22
N HIS A 493 2.58 -40.45 0.88
CA HIS A 493 2.69 -41.86 1.21
C HIS A 493 2.03 -42.73 0.12
N HIS A 494 0.85 -42.33 -0.36
CA HIS A 494 0.15 -43.00 -1.45
C HIS A 494 0.95 -42.95 -2.76
N GLU A 495 1.43 -41.76 -3.16
CA GLU A 495 2.21 -41.58 -4.39
C GLU A 495 3.49 -42.44 -4.41
N ILE A 496 4.21 -42.52 -3.28
CA ILE A 496 5.42 -43.34 -3.19
C ILE A 496 5.07 -44.83 -3.23
N GLN A 497 4.02 -45.25 -2.51
CA GLN A 497 3.55 -46.63 -2.50
C GLN A 497 3.10 -47.09 -3.89
N ASP A 498 2.45 -46.22 -4.66
CA ASP A 498 1.99 -46.53 -6.01
C ASP A 498 3.13 -46.63 -7.01
N ARG A 499 4.12 -45.73 -6.93
CA ARG A 499 5.23 -45.67 -7.89
C ARG A 499 6.37 -46.63 -7.61
N LEU A 500 6.73 -46.81 -6.34
CA LEU A 500 7.85 -47.66 -5.92
C LEU A 500 7.41 -49.02 -5.38
N HIS A 501 6.10 -49.22 -5.16
CA HIS A 501 5.54 -50.45 -4.59
C HIS A 501 6.15 -50.83 -3.22
N VAL A 502 6.55 -49.83 -2.44
CA VAL A 502 7.18 -49.99 -1.12
C VAL A 502 6.58 -49.01 -0.12
N ALA A 503 6.42 -49.47 1.12
CA ALA A 503 6.02 -48.60 2.22
C ALA A 503 7.13 -47.59 2.50
N ALA A 504 6.75 -46.32 2.69
CA ALA A 504 7.68 -45.22 2.93
C ALA A 504 7.38 -44.48 4.23
N THR A 505 8.43 -44.01 4.89
CA THR A 505 8.28 -43.06 5.99
C THR A 505 8.17 -41.65 5.39
N VAL A 506 7.03 -40.99 5.60
CA VAL A 506 6.79 -39.63 5.08
C VAL A 506 6.76 -38.63 6.22
N LYS A 507 7.45 -37.50 6.06
CA LYS A 507 7.39 -36.35 6.97
C LYS A 507 7.04 -35.09 6.21
N THR A 508 6.03 -34.38 6.69
CA THR A 508 5.66 -33.05 6.19
C THR A 508 5.40 -32.13 7.36
N ALA A 509 5.81 -30.87 7.25
CA ALA A 509 5.48 -29.86 8.26
C ALA A 509 5.49 -28.45 7.66
N SER A 510 4.70 -27.57 8.28
CA SER A 510 4.70 -26.13 8.03
C SER A 510 5.91 -25.48 8.68
N LEU A 511 6.45 -24.46 8.01
CA LEU A 511 7.55 -23.62 8.50
C LEU A 511 7.10 -22.19 8.85
N HIS A 512 5.85 -21.86 8.57
CA HIS A 512 5.22 -20.60 8.93
C HIS A 512 5.05 -20.48 10.44
N ALA A 513 5.44 -19.34 10.99
CA ALA A 513 5.37 -19.09 12.42
C ALA A 513 3.92 -19.12 12.96
N GLY A 514 3.73 -19.72 14.13
CA GLY A 514 2.44 -19.83 14.79
C GLY A 514 1.57 -20.99 14.29
N THR A 515 2.09 -21.83 13.39
CA THR A 515 1.39 -23.05 12.97
C THR A 515 1.53 -24.17 14.01
N GLN A 516 2.58 -24.10 14.85
CA GLN A 516 2.87 -25.05 15.92
C GLN A 516 3.17 -24.33 17.25
N CYS A 517 2.26 -24.37 18.23
CA CYS A 517 2.46 -23.70 19.53
C CYS A 517 1.63 -24.33 20.68
N CYS A 518 1.30 -23.55 21.72
CA CYS A 518 0.59 -23.95 22.92
C CYS A 518 -0.95 -23.96 22.73
N GLN A 519 -1.60 -25.09 23.02
CA GLN A 519 -3.06 -25.27 22.83
C GLN A 519 -3.91 -24.35 23.72
N LYS A 520 -3.37 -23.91 24.86
CA LYS A 520 -4.13 -23.23 25.92
C LYS A 520 -4.67 -21.84 25.51
N ASP A 521 -4.10 -21.22 24.48
CA ASP A 521 -4.46 -19.86 24.05
C ASP A 521 -4.86 -19.81 22.57
N PRO A 522 -6.05 -20.33 22.19
CA PRO A 522 -6.44 -20.50 20.80
C PRO A 522 -6.64 -19.21 20.01
N VAL A 523 -6.73 -18.06 20.70
CA VAL A 523 -6.75 -16.71 20.07
C VAL A 523 -5.38 -16.35 19.51
N LEU A 524 -4.32 -16.94 20.06
CA LEU A 524 -2.94 -16.73 19.65
C LEU A 524 -2.50 -17.75 18.59
N HIS A 525 -3.38 -18.54 17.99
CA HIS A 525 -3.00 -19.51 16.95
C HIS A 525 -3.02 -18.87 15.57
N TYR A 526 -2.10 -19.25 14.69
CA TYR A 526 -2.28 -18.96 13.26
C TYR A 526 -3.54 -19.68 12.78
N ARG A 527 -4.44 -18.94 12.14
CA ARG A 527 -5.67 -19.48 11.57
C ARG A 527 -5.77 -19.07 10.12
N ALA A 528 -5.79 -20.05 9.23
CA ALA A 528 -6.29 -19.88 7.87
C ALA A 528 -7.42 -20.90 7.64
N PRO A 529 -8.39 -20.63 6.74
CA PRO A 529 -9.58 -21.44 6.56
C PRO A 529 -9.34 -22.95 6.43
N ASN A 530 -8.19 -23.36 5.87
CA ASN A 530 -7.84 -24.77 5.65
C ASN A 530 -6.54 -25.21 6.35
N VAL A 531 -5.99 -24.40 7.24
CA VAL A 531 -4.73 -24.71 7.94
C VAL A 531 -5.05 -24.83 9.42
N PRO A 532 -5.28 -26.05 9.93
CA PRO A 532 -5.51 -26.25 11.34
C PRO A 532 -4.23 -25.97 12.12
N PHE A 533 -4.38 -25.32 13.25
CA PHE A 533 -3.33 -25.24 14.24
C PHE A 533 -2.91 -26.65 14.69
N GLN A 534 -1.60 -26.88 14.80
CA GLN A 534 -1.06 -28.13 15.32
C GLN A 534 -0.50 -27.89 16.73
N GLN A 535 -0.97 -28.68 17.69
CA GLN A 535 -0.38 -28.66 19.02
C GLN A 535 1.01 -29.31 18.97
N ALA A 536 2.02 -28.58 19.42
CA ALA A 536 3.38 -29.09 19.54
C ALA A 536 3.84 -29.04 21.01
N ALA A 537 4.79 -29.91 21.35
CA ALA A 537 5.56 -29.75 22.58
C ALA A 537 6.62 -28.66 22.36
N PRO A 538 6.90 -27.81 23.36
CA PRO A 538 8.02 -26.87 23.27
C PRO A 538 9.33 -27.61 23.00
N THR A 539 10.18 -27.06 22.13
CA THR A 539 11.56 -27.53 21.92
C THR A 539 12.35 -27.43 23.22
N PHE A 540 12.12 -26.37 24.00
CA PHE A 540 12.53 -26.31 25.39
C PHE A 540 11.57 -25.44 26.19
N THR A 541 11.60 -25.63 27.51
CA THR A 541 10.95 -24.79 28.50
C THR A 541 11.96 -24.27 29.52
N GLU A 542 11.69 -23.09 30.08
CA GLU A 542 12.44 -22.53 31.21
C GLU A 542 11.47 -21.97 32.25
N ASP A 543 11.69 -22.33 33.51
CA ASP A 543 10.99 -21.75 34.66
C ASP A 543 12.00 -20.92 35.46
N ILE A 544 11.83 -19.61 35.42
CA ILE A 544 12.71 -18.66 36.08
C ILE A 544 12.02 -18.17 37.34
N VAL A 545 12.69 -18.27 38.48
CA VAL A 545 12.28 -17.62 39.73
C VAL A 545 13.19 -16.43 39.95
N VAL A 546 12.61 -15.23 39.96
CA VAL A 546 13.29 -13.99 40.29
C VAL A 546 13.00 -13.69 41.76
N PRO A 547 13.98 -13.83 42.68
CA PRO A 547 13.73 -13.54 44.08
C PRO A 547 13.28 -12.09 44.24
N TRP A 548 12.34 -11.81 45.15
CA TRP A 548 11.82 -10.46 45.33
C TRP A 548 12.86 -9.46 45.85
N GLU A 549 12.99 -8.28 45.23
CA GLU A 549 13.96 -7.26 45.62
C GLU A 549 13.76 -6.68 47.02
N GLY A 550 12.51 -6.62 47.50
CA GLY A 550 12.23 -6.16 48.86
C GLY A 550 12.85 -7.07 49.93
N ARG A 551 12.98 -8.38 49.65
CA ARG A 551 13.69 -9.32 50.54
C ARG A 551 15.17 -8.99 50.61
N ARG A 552 15.81 -8.72 49.46
CA ARG A 552 17.22 -8.29 49.40
C ARG A 552 17.43 -6.99 50.18
N LEU A 553 16.51 -6.04 50.05
CA LEU A 553 16.53 -4.79 50.81
C LEU A 553 16.44 -5.04 52.32
N ILE A 554 15.46 -5.83 52.78
CA ILE A 554 15.28 -6.13 54.21
C ILE A 554 16.52 -6.81 54.79
N GLU A 555 17.07 -7.81 54.10
CA GLU A 555 18.29 -8.50 54.52
C GLU A 555 19.48 -7.54 54.61
N ALA A 556 19.62 -6.61 53.65
CA ALA A 556 20.66 -5.58 53.68
C ALA A 556 20.54 -4.67 54.89
N VAL A 557 19.32 -4.20 55.20
CA VAL A 557 19.06 -3.37 56.38
C VAL A 557 19.34 -4.15 57.66
N GLN A 558 18.87 -5.39 57.77
CA GLN A 558 19.09 -6.25 58.93
C GLN A 558 20.59 -6.45 59.22
N ARG A 559 21.41 -6.69 58.19
CA ARG A 559 22.88 -6.79 58.36
C ARG A 559 23.50 -5.52 58.94
N ALA A 560 22.94 -4.35 58.65
CA ALA A 560 23.47 -3.07 59.11
C ALA A 560 23.03 -2.70 60.54
N THR A 561 21.94 -3.30 61.06
CA THR A 561 21.38 -2.97 62.38
C THR A 561 22.36 -3.11 63.53
N ALA A 562 23.29 -4.08 63.46
CA ALA A 562 24.31 -4.30 64.51
C ALA A 562 25.27 -3.11 64.72
N LYS A 563 25.28 -2.15 63.79
CA LYS A 563 26.13 -0.93 63.86
C LYS A 563 25.39 0.27 64.48
N ILE A 564 24.12 0.12 64.88
CA ILE A 564 23.29 1.18 65.46
C ILE A 564 23.44 1.15 66.98
N THR A 565 23.73 2.31 67.58
CA THR A 565 23.77 2.45 69.05
C THR A 565 22.39 2.87 69.56
N ALA A 566 22.04 2.45 70.78
CA ALA A 566 20.76 2.82 71.40
C ALA A 566 20.56 4.34 71.50
N GLY A 567 19.40 4.83 71.04
CA GLY A 567 19.03 6.24 71.03
C GLY A 567 19.69 7.07 69.92
N GLN A 568 20.29 6.43 68.92
CA GLN A 568 20.99 7.11 67.83
C GLN A 568 20.00 7.63 66.76
N ASP A 569 20.34 8.77 66.15
CA ASP A 569 19.66 9.32 64.99
C ASP A 569 20.00 8.48 63.74
N VAL A 570 18.96 8.15 62.95
CA VAL A 570 19.09 7.24 61.82
C VAL A 570 18.31 7.76 60.62
N LYS A 571 18.95 7.77 59.45
CA LYS A 571 18.32 8.10 58.16
C LYS A 571 18.53 6.97 57.17
N LEU A 572 17.45 6.45 56.60
CA LEU A 572 17.48 5.46 55.52
C LEU A 572 16.78 6.02 54.28
N VAL A 573 17.45 5.87 53.13
CA VAL A 573 16.84 6.04 51.81
C VAL A 573 17.04 4.75 51.03
N ALA A 574 15.95 4.12 50.59
CA ALA A 574 15.95 2.95 49.73
C ALA A 574 15.20 3.21 48.42
N ARG A 575 15.54 2.45 47.38
CA ARG A 575 14.93 2.47 46.06
C ARG A 575 14.67 1.04 45.64
N VAL A 576 13.42 0.73 45.32
CA VAL A 576 12.95 -0.57 44.82
C VAL A 576 11.89 -0.34 43.75
N SER A 577 11.84 -1.16 42.71
CA SER A 577 10.82 -1.11 41.65
C SER A 577 9.51 -1.72 42.12
N GLU A 578 8.88 -1.05 43.09
CA GLU A 578 7.64 -1.51 43.73
C GLU A 578 6.53 -0.48 43.60
N GLY A 579 5.26 -0.91 43.65
CA GLY A 579 4.10 -0.02 43.69
C GLY A 579 3.96 0.79 44.99
N PRO A 580 3.16 1.88 45.02
CA PRO A 580 3.08 2.78 46.18
C PRO A 580 2.59 2.12 47.49
N GLU A 581 1.73 1.10 47.41
CA GLU A 581 1.26 0.36 48.60
C GLU A 581 2.37 -0.55 49.16
N GLN A 582 3.08 -1.28 48.30
CA GLN A 582 4.17 -2.16 48.73
C GLN A 582 5.36 -1.35 49.29
N ARG A 583 5.70 -0.20 48.70
CA ARG A 583 6.72 0.72 49.27
C ARG A 583 6.34 1.22 50.67
N ARG A 584 5.05 1.48 50.94
CA ARG A 584 4.56 1.85 52.28
C ARG A 584 4.72 0.72 53.29
N LYS A 585 4.43 -0.52 52.90
CA LYS A 585 4.67 -1.70 53.77
C LYS A 585 6.15 -1.87 54.09
N LEU A 586 7.02 -1.77 53.07
CA LEU A 586 8.47 -1.82 53.25
C LEU A 586 8.97 -0.71 54.18
N THR A 587 8.44 0.51 54.02
CA THR A 587 8.76 1.65 54.91
C THR A 587 8.42 1.33 56.37
N ALA A 588 7.21 0.79 56.62
CA ALA A 588 6.78 0.42 57.97
C ALA A 588 7.63 -0.71 58.57
N GLU A 589 7.93 -1.75 57.79
CA GLU A 589 8.75 -2.88 58.22
C GLU A 589 10.20 -2.45 58.53
N ILE A 590 10.81 -1.65 57.66
CA ILE A 590 12.16 -1.11 57.87
C ILE A 590 12.18 -0.20 59.11
N THR A 591 11.15 0.61 59.31
CA THR A 591 11.03 1.47 60.50
C THR A 591 10.99 0.64 61.79
N ASP A 592 10.24 -0.47 61.80
CA ASP A 592 10.17 -1.40 62.93
C ASP A 592 11.53 -2.09 63.17
N ILE A 593 12.19 -2.57 62.12
CA ILE A 593 13.54 -3.17 62.19
C ILE A 593 14.54 -2.20 62.81
N LEU A 594 14.58 -0.94 62.34
CA LEU A 594 15.53 0.07 62.83
C LEU A 594 15.21 0.53 64.25
N THR A 595 13.92 0.63 64.61
CA THR A 595 13.50 0.97 65.98
C THR A 595 13.91 -0.13 66.95
N LYS A 596 13.69 -1.41 66.61
CA LYS A 596 14.14 -2.57 67.40
C LYS A 596 15.65 -2.65 67.53
N ALA A 597 16.39 -2.14 66.54
CA ALA A 597 17.85 -2.04 66.56
C ALA A 597 18.39 -0.89 67.43
N GLY A 598 17.53 -0.04 67.99
CA GLY A 598 17.92 1.05 68.90
C GLY A 598 17.92 2.44 68.29
N ALA A 599 17.40 2.64 67.07
CA ALA A 599 17.19 3.99 66.54
C ALA A 599 16.19 4.79 67.39
N ASP A 600 16.42 6.09 67.59
CA ASP A 600 15.46 6.97 68.26
C ASP A 600 14.24 7.22 67.36
N PRO A 601 13.02 6.80 67.75
CA PRO A 601 11.81 6.97 66.93
C PRO A 601 11.52 8.44 66.54
N LYS A 602 11.98 9.41 67.34
CA LYS A 602 11.79 10.84 67.06
C LYS A 602 12.80 11.41 66.07
N ARG A 603 13.90 10.69 65.82
CA ARG A 603 15.01 11.08 64.94
C ARG A 603 15.30 10.00 63.90
N LEU A 604 14.28 9.20 63.56
CA LEU A 604 14.30 8.18 62.52
C LEU A 604 13.58 8.70 61.28
N SER A 605 14.25 8.63 60.13
CA SER A 605 13.68 8.94 58.81
C SER A 605 13.92 7.76 57.88
N VAL A 606 12.84 7.24 57.29
CA VAL A 606 12.88 6.12 56.35
C VAL A 606 12.11 6.54 55.10
N GLU A 607 12.80 6.58 53.97
CA GLU A 607 12.25 6.93 52.66
C GLU A 607 12.44 5.72 51.73
N VAL A 608 11.35 5.19 51.18
CA VAL A 608 11.39 4.10 50.18
C VAL A 608 10.76 4.60 48.88
N LEU A 609 11.61 4.88 47.89
CA LEU A 609 11.23 5.43 46.59
C LEU A 609 11.14 4.34 45.52
N CYS A 610 10.46 4.65 44.41
CA CYS A 610 10.46 3.76 43.26
C CYS A 610 11.81 3.81 42.53
N ALA A 611 12.36 2.66 42.16
CA ALA A 611 13.51 2.57 41.27
C ALA A 611 13.12 2.78 39.79
N TYR A 612 11.86 2.56 39.42
CA TYR A 612 11.31 2.85 38.11
C TYR A 612 10.66 4.24 38.08
N LYS A 613 11.05 5.08 37.11
CA LYS A 613 10.75 6.52 37.09
C LYS A 613 11.04 7.24 38.42
N PRO A 614 12.28 7.13 38.93
CA PRO A 614 12.65 7.64 40.26
C PRO A 614 12.44 9.15 40.43
N GLY A 615 12.56 9.95 39.36
CA GLY A 615 12.29 11.39 39.39
C GLY A 615 10.81 11.71 39.65
N TYR A 616 9.91 11.01 38.95
CA TYR A 616 8.46 11.13 39.17
C TYR A 616 8.09 10.71 40.60
N SER A 617 8.59 9.55 41.05
CA SER A 617 8.36 9.04 42.41
C SER A 617 8.85 10.04 43.46
N TRP A 618 10.06 10.59 43.32
CA TRP A 618 10.58 11.59 44.25
C TRP A 618 9.70 12.85 44.33
N LEU A 619 9.26 13.39 43.18
CA LEU A 619 8.41 14.58 43.16
C LEU A 619 7.04 14.32 43.79
N MET A 620 6.45 13.15 43.53
CA MET A 620 5.09 12.83 43.98
C MET A 620 5.03 12.28 45.40
N ASP A 621 6.06 11.56 45.85
CA ASP A 621 6.08 10.85 47.13
C ASP A 621 6.79 11.65 48.23
N GLU A 622 7.73 12.55 47.88
CA GLU A 622 8.47 13.35 48.86
C GLU A 622 8.17 14.85 48.74
N ILE A 623 8.31 15.42 47.53
CA ILE A 623 8.17 16.87 47.35
C ILE A 623 6.71 17.30 47.52
N ALA A 624 5.76 16.64 46.86
CA ALA A 624 4.35 17.02 46.99
C ALA A 624 3.83 16.89 48.43
N PRO A 625 4.10 15.81 49.20
CA PRO A 625 3.70 15.75 50.60
C PRO A 625 4.38 16.80 51.48
N ALA A 626 5.67 17.10 51.26
CA ALA A 626 6.39 18.13 52.01
C ALA A 626 5.84 19.56 51.76
N LEU A 627 5.16 19.78 50.64
CA LEU A 627 4.52 21.03 50.25
C LEU A 627 3.03 21.09 50.59
N SER A 628 2.40 19.94 50.88
CA SER A 628 0.98 19.87 51.23
C SER A 628 0.67 20.71 52.47
N GLY A 629 -0.36 21.55 52.38
CA GLY A 629 -0.76 22.47 53.45
C GLY A 629 0.12 23.72 53.62
N LYS A 630 1.17 23.90 52.80
CA LYS A 630 1.99 25.13 52.76
C LYS A 630 1.46 26.11 51.70
N PRO A 631 1.69 27.43 51.84
CA PRO A 631 1.22 28.44 50.89
C PRO A 631 2.08 28.49 49.61
N VAL A 632 2.13 27.39 48.86
CA VAL A 632 2.82 27.31 47.57
C VAL A 632 2.00 28.04 46.51
N ALA A 633 2.67 28.86 45.68
CA ALA A 633 2.08 29.57 44.55
C ALA A 633 2.76 29.24 43.21
N GLY A 634 3.91 28.55 43.22
CA GLY A 634 4.57 28.06 42.02
C GLY A 634 5.71 27.10 42.32
N ILE A 635 6.03 26.25 41.34
CA ILE A 635 7.07 25.22 41.41
C ILE A 635 7.93 25.31 40.15
N ARG A 636 9.25 25.30 40.34
CA ARG A 636 10.23 25.13 39.27
C ARG A 636 10.99 23.83 39.48
N ILE A 637 11.02 22.99 38.46
CA ILE A 637 11.74 21.73 38.43
C ILE A 637 12.85 21.89 37.40
N ASP A 638 14.08 21.96 37.88
CA ASP A 638 15.25 21.97 37.01
C ASP A 638 15.71 20.52 36.79
N PHE A 639 16.00 20.12 35.54
CA PHE A 639 16.47 18.78 35.18
C PHE A 639 17.76 18.83 34.36
N ALA A 640 18.66 17.90 34.60
CA ALA A 640 19.91 17.77 33.84
C ALA A 640 19.68 17.04 32.50
N LYS A 641 20.56 17.27 31.51
CA LYS A 641 20.63 16.42 30.32
C LYS A 641 21.23 15.05 30.64
N ASN A 642 20.73 14.01 29.97
CA ASN A 642 21.39 12.70 29.97
C ASN A 642 22.49 12.67 28.89
N VAL A 643 23.72 13.02 29.29
CA VAL A 643 24.89 13.03 28.41
C VAL A 643 25.84 11.88 28.72
N ASP A 644 26.52 11.37 27.70
CA ASP A 644 27.64 10.44 27.84
C ASP A 644 28.94 11.07 27.33
N PRO A 645 29.79 11.61 28.23
CA PRO A 645 31.08 12.15 27.83
C PRO A 645 32.05 11.10 27.26
N THR A 646 31.81 9.81 27.52
CA THR A 646 32.69 8.72 27.05
C THR A 646 32.39 8.30 25.62
N GLY A 647 31.19 8.60 25.11
CA GLY A 647 30.73 8.18 23.79
C GLY A 647 30.55 6.68 23.63
N ILE A 648 30.45 5.93 24.73
CA ILE A 648 30.29 4.47 24.73
C ILE A 648 28.82 4.09 24.49
N ARG A 649 27.87 4.98 24.84
CA ARG A 649 26.44 4.80 24.62
C ARG A 649 25.99 5.44 23.31
N SER A 650 25.57 4.64 22.34
CA SER A 650 24.92 5.12 21.12
C SER A 650 23.39 5.20 21.26
N MET A 651 22.79 4.37 22.12
CA MET A 651 21.35 4.32 22.35
C MET A 651 20.92 5.21 23.53
N GLN A 652 21.20 6.51 23.46
CA GLN A 652 20.81 7.47 24.49
C GLN A 652 19.94 8.61 23.97
N SER A 653 19.08 9.14 24.85
CA SER A 653 18.31 10.38 24.63
C SER A 653 18.76 11.42 25.66
N GLU A 654 19.20 12.60 25.20
CA GLU A 654 19.53 13.73 26.09
C GLU A 654 18.32 14.16 26.93
N ALA A 655 17.11 13.96 26.40
CA ALA A 655 15.85 14.30 27.03
C ALA A 655 15.31 13.20 27.98
N ARG A 656 16.04 12.09 28.20
CA ARG A 656 15.58 10.97 29.04
C ARG A 656 14.98 11.43 30.38
N TRP A 657 15.70 12.28 31.09
CA TRP A 657 15.30 12.70 32.44
C TRP A 657 14.02 13.53 32.45
N VAL A 658 13.77 14.38 31.45
CA VAL A 658 12.48 15.09 31.36
C VAL A 658 11.35 14.19 30.84
N GLN A 659 11.66 13.21 29.98
CA GLN A 659 10.68 12.23 29.50
C GLN A 659 10.17 11.34 30.64
N GLU A 660 11.05 10.92 31.53
CA GLU A 660 10.71 10.14 32.72
C GLU A 660 9.72 10.87 33.63
N LEU A 661 9.81 12.20 33.70
CA LEU A 661 8.94 13.03 34.52
C LEU A 661 7.52 13.13 33.98
N TYR A 662 7.21 12.78 32.73
CA TYR A 662 5.84 12.90 32.22
C TYR A 662 4.87 11.92 32.95
N PRO A 663 3.67 12.36 33.39
CA PRO A 663 3.08 13.71 33.39
C PRO A 663 3.08 14.41 34.78
N VAL A 664 4.25 14.61 35.39
CA VAL A 664 4.39 15.09 36.79
C VAL A 664 3.86 16.49 37.02
N ASP A 665 3.91 17.37 36.02
CA ASP A 665 3.41 18.75 36.11
C ASP A 665 1.89 18.78 36.34
N GLU A 666 1.13 18.02 35.55
CA GLU A 666 -0.32 17.88 35.73
C GLU A 666 -0.68 17.21 37.06
N MET A 667 0.12 16.20 37.45
CA MET A 667 -0.07 15.49 38.71
C MET A 667 0.21 16.37 39.93
N LEU A 668 1.28 17.18 39.91
CA LEU A 668 1.61 18.16 40.94
C LEU A 668 0.56 19.28 40.98
N ALA A 669 0.11 19.79 39.83
CA ALA A 669 -0.92 20.81 39.73
C ALA A 669 -2.20 20.35 40.44
N ARG A 670 -2.63 19.11 40.18
CA ARG A 670 -3.80 18.50 40.81
C ARG A 670 -3.59 18.27 42.31
N LYS A 671 -2.45 17.70 42.71
CA LYS A 671 -2.18 17.32 44.12
C LYS A 671 -1.97 18.53 45.04
N LEU A 672 -1.41 19.62 44.52
CA LEU A 672 -1.13 20.86 45.27
C LEU A 672 -2.13 21.99 45.00
N ASN A 673 -3.15 21.73 44.17
CA ASN A 673 -4.16 22.71 43.75
C ASN A 673 -3.54 23.99 43.17
N LEU A 674 -2.59 23.82 42.25
CA LEU A 674 -1.89 24.89 41.53
C LEU A 674 -2.39 24.96 40.08
N PRO A 675 -2.49 26.15 39.46
CA PRO A 675 -2.64 26.26 38.02
C PRO A 675 -1.43 25.63 37.31
N LEU A 676 -1.66 24.90 36.21
CA LEU A 676 -0.60 24.17 35.49
C LEU A 676 0.54 25.11 35.06
N GLU A 677 0.22 26.33 34.62
CA GLU A 677 1.19 27.35 34.23
C GLU A 677 2.12 27.83 35.36
N LYS A 678 1.84 27.45 36.61
CA LYS A 678 2.69 27.72 37.78
C LYS A 678 3.70 26.61 38.06
N ILE A 679 3.75 25.58 37.22
CA ILE A 679 4.73 24.50 37.30
C ILE A 679 5.59 24.53 36.04
N THR A 680 6.88 24.79 36.20
CA THR A 680 7.81 24.95 35.08
C THR A 680 8.93 23.91 35.14
N LEU A 681 9.18 23.24 34.02
CA LEU A 681 10.31 22.33 33.82
C LEU A 681 11.40 23.05 33.04
N ASN A 682 12.59 23.17 33.61
CA ASN A 682 13.72 23.84 32.99
C ASN A 682 14.91 22.91 32.83
N GLU A 683 15.49 22.90 31.64
CA GLU A 683 16.75 22.21 31.39
C GLU A 683 17.91 23.00 32.01
N ILE A 684 18.79 22.31 32.72
CA ILE A 684 20.03 22.87 33.26
C ILE A 684 21.23 22.04 32.79
N GLU A 685 22.36 22.70 32.56
CA GLU A 685 23.64 21.99 32.44
C GLU A 685 23.96 21.34 33.81
N PRO A 686 24.45 20.09 33.84
CA PRO A 686 24.68 19.39 35.09
C PRO A 686 25.63 20.20 35.99
N PRO A 687 25.24 20.54 37.24
CA PRO A 687 26.15 21.23 38.15
C PRO A 687 27.32 20.31 38.51
N ALA A 688 28.45 20.88 38.94
CA ALA A 688 29.59 20.11 39.45
C ALA A 688 29.22 19.17 40.63
N SER A 689 28.06 19.38 41.27
CA SER A 689 27.48 18.56 42.35
C SER A 689 26.72 17.31 41.89
N GLY A 690 26.46 17.10 40.60
CA GLY A 690 25.92 15.84 40.06
C GLY A 690 24.43 15.54 40.37
N ALA A 691 23.58 16.54 40.61
CA ALA A 691 22.13 16.35 40.79
C ALA A 691 21.41 16.16 39.44
N THR A 692 20.50 15.18 39.36
CA THR A 692 19.66 14.94 38.16
C THR A 692 18.47 15.90 38.11
N TYR A 693 17.84 16.16 39.27
CA TYR A 693 16.71 17.08 39.41
C TYR A 693 16.92 18.02 40.59
N ARG A 694 16.38 19.24 40.49
CA ARG A 694 16.24 20.19 41.60
C ARG A 694 14.83 20.76 41.61
N ALA A 695 14.15 20.65 42.75
CA ALA A 695 12.80 21.16 42.94
C ALA A 695 12.84 22.42 43.81
N HIS A 696 12.30 23.51 43.27
CA HIS A 696 12.11 24.80 43.95
C HIS A 696 10.63 25.09 44.10
N ALA A 697 10.17 25.42 45.30
CA ALA A 697 8.80 25.87 45.53
C ALA A 697 8.78 27.30 46.09
N PHE A 698 7.86 28.12 45.57
CA PHE A 698 7.75 29.54 45.89
C PHE A 698 6.38 29.86 46.47
N ASP A 699 6.31 30.82 47.38
CA ASP A 699 5.05 31.40 47.86
C ASP A 699 4.52 32.51 46.93
N SER A 700 3.36 33.09 47.27
CA SER A 700 2.73 34.16 46.49
C SER A 700 3.56 35.45 46.39
N ALA A 701 4.53 35.66 47.28
CA ALA A 701 5.45 36.80 47.26
C ALA A 701 6.72 36.50 46.44
N GLY A 702 6.83 35.30 45.85
CA GLY A 702 8.02 34.85 45.12
C GLY A 702 9.16 34.40 46.02
N LYS A 703 8.93 34.22 47.33
CA LYS A 703 9.94 33.71 48.26
C LYS A 703 10.03 32.20 48.14
N GLU A 704 11.25 31.69 48.04
CA GLU A 704 11.53 30.26 48.03
C GLU A 704 11.27 29.64 49.41
N ILE A 705 10.38 28.63 49.47
CA ILE A 705 9.98 27.94 50.69
C ILE A 705 10.46 26.48 50.76
N LEU A 706 10.97 25.94 49.64
CA LEU A 706 11.60 24.63 49.58
C LEU A 706 12.59 24.59 48.41
N THR A 707 13.78 24.05 48.66
CA THR A 707 14.76 23.64 47.64
C THR A 707 15.30 22.27 48.01
N ARG A 708 15.19 21.32 47.08
CA ARG A 708 15.68 19.93 47.25
C ARG A 708 16.32 19.44 45.97
N GLU A 709 17.34 18.60 46.11
CA GLU A 709 18.06 17.97 45.00
C GLU A 709 17.84 16.46 45.02
N PHE A 710 17.85 15.85 43.84
CA PHE A 710 17.75 14.41 43.66
C PHE A 710 18.67 13.92 42.55
N THR A 711 19.38 12.83 42.81
CA THR A 711 20.21 12.13 41.82
C THR A 711 19.61 10.77 41.56
N VAL A 712 19.33 10.45 40.30
CA VAL A 712 18.86 9.13 39.86
C VAL A 712 20.00 8.12 40.03
N THR A 713 19.70 6.92 40.55
CA THR A 713 20.69 5.85 40.65
C THR A 713 20.58 5.01 39.39
N THR A 714 21.70 4.86 38.69
CA THR A 714 21.75 4.10 37.45
C THR A 714 22.85 3.05 37.51
N HIS A 715 22.69 2.00 36.70
CA HIS A 715 23.73 1.01 36.44
C HIS A 715 24.06 0.97 34.95
N MET A 716 25.35 0.84 34.62
CA MET A 716 25.79 0.58 33.24
C MET A 716 25.90 -0.93 33.04
N GLN A 717 25.29 -1.43 31.97
CA GLN A 717 25.41 -2.82 31.58
C GLN A 717 25.44 -2.98 30.05
N PRO A 718 25.97 -4.09 29.52
CA PRO A 718 25.86 -4.38 28.10
C PRO A 718 24.39 -4.44 27.66
N TYR A 719 24.07 -3.93 26.48
CA TYR A 719 22.74 -4.14 25.88
C TYR A 719 22.45 -5.62 25.63
N ASN A 720 23.51 -6.37 25.30
CA ASN A 720 23.48 -7.80 25.09
C ASN A 720 24.78 -8.43 25.60
N GLY A 721 24.71 -9.47 26.44
CA GLY A 721 25.92 -10.08 26.99
C GLY A 721 26.65 -11.06 26.07
N VAL A 722 26.06 -11.47 24.94
CA VAL A 722 26.77 -12.23 23.88
C VAL A 722 27.76 -11.33 23.16
N ILE A 723 27.37 -10.09 22.89
CA ILE A 723 28.19 -9.10 22.18
C ILE A 723 28.35 -7.86 23.07
N PRO A 724 29.07 -7.96 24.20
CA PRO A 724 29.08 -6.92 25.22
C PRO A 724 29.76 -5.61 24.79
N ARG A 725 30.45 -5.63 23.65
CA ARG A 725 31.09 -4.47 23.03
C ARG A 725 30.23 -3.76 22.00
N TYR A 726 29.06 -4.30 21.66
CA TYR A 726 28.17 -3.70 20.67
C TYR A 726 27.60 -2.37 21.18
N GLU A 727 27.01 -2.40 22.37
CA GLU A 727 26.39 -1.23 22.99
C GLU A 727 26.38 -1.40 24.52
N GLN A 728 26.46 -0.27 25.25
CA GLN A 728 26.25 -0.22 26.69
C GLN A 728 25.00 0.60 26.99
N VAL A 729 24.12 0.09 27.84
CA VAL A 729 22.92 0.80 28.27
C VAL A 729 23.03 1.22 29.74
N GLN A 730 22.45 2.37 30.03
CA GLN A 730 22.27 2.83 31.39
C GLN A 730 20.85 2.48 31.83
N VAL A 731 20.70 1.63 32.83
CA VAL A 731 19.39 1.26 33.39
C VAL A 731 19.20 1.89 34.75
N ASP A 732 17.95 2.15 35.14
CA ASP A 732 17.63 2.55 36.49
C ASP A 732 17.80 1.34 37.42
N THR A 733 18.26 1.55 38.66
CA THR A 733 18.54 0.44 39.58
C THR A 733 18.16 0.78 41.02
N GLY A 734 17.89 -0.26 41.81
CA GLY A 734 17.62 -0.14 43.24
C GLY A 734 18.88 0.14 44.06
N TRP A 735 18.69 0.72 45.24
CA TRP A 735 19.79 1.15 46.10
C TRP A 735 19.33 1.32 47.54
N VAL A 736 20.22 1.11 48.51
CA VAL A 736 19.96 1.43 49.92
C VAL A 736 21.12 2.20 50.53
N LYS A 737 20.80 3.30 51.21
CA LYS A 737 21.73 4.09 52.01
C LYS A 737 21.18 4.28 53.41
N LEU A 738 21.92 3.83 54.42
CA LEU A 738 21.61 3.99 55.84
C LEU A 738 22.71 4.78 56.52
N GLU A 739 22.35 5.86 57.18
CA GLU A 739 23.24 6.72 57.96
C GLU A 739 22.85 6.71 59.44
N ALA A 740 23.84 6.59 60.33
CA ALA A 740 23.65 6.69 61.78
C ALA A 740 24.60 7.77 62.33
N ALA A 741 24.08 8.75 63.08
CA ALA A 741 24.82 9.95 63.49
C ALA A 741 25.57 10.64 62.33
N GLY A 742 24.90 10.75 61.17
CA GLY A 742 25.45 11.36 59.96
C GLY A 742 26.57 10.57 59.26
N LYS A 743 26.85 9.33 59.68
CA LYS A 743 27.86 8.45 59.04
C LYS A 743 27.17 7.30 58.28
N PRO A 744 27.52 7.05 57.01
CA PRO A 744 26.95 5.94 56.26
C PRO A 744 27.43 4.59 56.83
N ILE A 745 26.50 3.75 57.26
CA ILE A 745 26.74 2.40 57.79
C ILE A 745 26.32 1.28 56.82
N LEU A 746 25.51 1.62 55.82
CA LEU A 746 25.13 0.81 54.65
C LEU A 746 25.05 1.75 53.43
N ASN A 747 25.60 1.33 52.30
CA ASN A 747 25.50 2.04 51.03
C ASN A 747 25.75 1.05 49.89
N GLU A 748 24.72 0.34 49.46
CA GLU A 748 24.86 -0.76 48.48
C GLU A 748 23.72 -0.77 47.46
N ARG A 749 24.01 -1.37 46.30
CA ARG A 749 23.04 -1.60 45.22
C ARG A 749 22.10 -2.73 45.59
N ILE A 750 20.82 -2.55 45.27
CA ILE A 750 19.81 -3.61 45.29
C ILE A 750 19.35 -3.79 43.85
N ARG A 751 19.71 -4.92 43.21
CA ARG A 751 19.22 -5.20 41.85
C ARG A 751 17.71 -5.37 41.88
N THR A 752 17.02 -4.68 40.98
CA THR A 752 15.57 -4.80 40.78
C THR A 752 15.21 -6.16 40.18
N ASP A 753 13.95 -6.55 40.27
CA ASP A 753 13.49 -7.83 39.73
C ASP A 753 13.60 -7.86 38.20
N LEU A 754 13.32 -6.74 37.51
CA LEU A 754 13.57 -6.61 36.07
C LEU A 754 15.05 -6.78 35.69
N GLU A 755 15.99 -6.26 36.48
CA GLU A 755 17.42 -6.43 36.21
C GLU A 755 17.88 -7.90 36.31
N GLU A 756 17.30 -8.67 37.23
CA GLU A 756 17.55 -10.11 37.34
C GLU A 756 16.90 -10.90 36.18
N PHE A 757 15.70 -10.52 35.76
CA PHE A 757 15.04 -11.10 34.58
C PHE A 757 15.84 -10.86 33.30
N TRP A 758 16.23 -9.62 33.02
CA TRP A 758 16.97 -9.27 31.81
C TRP A 758 18.33 -9.95 31.74
N ASP A 759 19.02 -10.08 32.88
CA ASP A 759 20.28 -10.81 32.96
C ASP A 759 20.13 -12.27 32.56
N HIS A 760 19.09 -12.97 33.06
CA HIS A 760 18.81 -14.35 32.63
C HIS A 760 18.40 -14.40 31.15
N TYR A 761 17.46 -13.56 30.73
CA TYR A 761 16.89 -13.61 29.38
C TYR A 761 17.94 -13.34 28.31
N GLN A 762 18.76 -12.30 28.48
CA GLN A 762 19.77 -11.89 27.50
C GLN A 762 21.00 -12.79 27.51
N ASN A 763 21.40 -13.32 28.67
CA ASN A 763 22.66 -14.06 28.81
C ASN A 763 22.50 -15.58 28.81
N GLN A 764 21.28 -16.10 28.93
CA GLN A 764 21.00 -17.54 28.91
C GLN A 764 19.96 -17.93 27.87
N THR A 765 18.76 -17.33 27.92
CA THR A 765 17.65 -17.73 27.04
C THR A 765 17.91 -17.38 25.57
N LEU A 766 18.21 -16.12 25.24
CA LEU A 766 18.48 -15.70 23.85
C LEU A 766 19.69 -16.43 23.22
N PRO A 767 20.82 -16.65 23.92
CA PRO A 767 21.92 -17.46 23.40
C PRO A 767 21.51 -18.91 23.09
N LYS A 768 20.66 -19.52 23.92
CA LYS A 768 20.15 -20.87 23.69
C LYS A 768 19.22 -20.93 22.48
N VAL A 769 18.35 -19.92 22.32
CA VAL A 769 17.53 -19.75 21.10
C VAL A 769 18.42 -19.67 19.87
N TYR A 770 19.45 -18.82 19.90
CA TYR A 770 20.39 -18.65 18.80
C TYR A 770 21.11 -19.95 18.44
N GLN A 771 21.60 -20.70 19.43
CA GLN A 771 22.25 -22.00 19.21
C GLN A 771 21.32 -23.01 18.53
N LEU A 772 20.04 -23.06 18.92
CA LEU A 772 19.05 -23.94 18.30
C LEU A 772 18.77 -23.54 16.85
N VAL A 773 18.59 -22.25 16.58
CA VAL A 773 18.39 -21.70 15.23
C VAL A 773 19.58 -22.04 14.33
N MET A 774 20.82 -21.81 14.81
CA MET A 774 22.04 -22.09 14.05
C MET A 774 22.22 -23.59 13.80
N SER A 775 21.95 -24.43 14.81
CA SER A 775 22.00 -25.90 14.68
C SER A 775 21.03 -26.40 13.62
N GLN A 776 19.79 -25.90 13.65
CA GLN A 776 18.76 -26.23 12.69
C GLN A 776 19.12 -25.79 11.27
N ALA A 777 19.72 -24.60 11.14
CA ALA A 777 20.23 -24.06 9.87
C ALA A 777 21.59 -24.65 9.44
N HIS A 778 22.12 -25.66 10.15
CA HIS A 778 23.43 -26.24 9.88
C HIS A 778 24.57 -25.21 9.78
N GLY A 779 24.47 -24.13 10.55
CA GLY A 779 25.41 -23.01 10.55
C GLY A 779 25.16 -21.94 9.49
N GLU A 780 24.18 -22.13 8.61
CA GLU A 780 23.86 -21.20 7.52
C GLU A 780 22.56 -20.44 7.77
N LEU A 781 22.58 -19.52 8.74
CA LEU A 781 21.49 -18.58 8.93
C LEU A 781 21.39 -17.65 7.72
N ARG A 782 20.19 -17.38 7.22
CA ARG A 782 19.97 -16.54 6.03
C ARG A 782 18.61 -15.84 6.08
N SER A 783 18.52 -14.66 5.48
CA SER A 783 17.26 -13.90 5.40
C SER A 783 16.15 -14.67 4.65
N GLU A 784 16.53 -15.49 3.69
CA GLU A 784 15.67 -16.32 2.85
C GLU A 784 15.05 -17.51 3.61
N PHE A 785 15.61 -17.85 4.77
CA PHE A 785 15.12 -18.93 5.64
C PHE A 785 14.18 -18.42 6.75
N SER A 786 13.86 -17.13 6.70
CA SER A 786 12.96 -16.50 7.66
C SER A 786 11.56 -17.15 7.63
N PRO A 787 10.91 -17.33 8.78
CA PRO A 787 11.41 -16.96 10.11
C PRO A 787 12.41 -18.00 10.67
N PRO A 788 13.46 -17.65 11.43
CA PRO A 788 14.41 -18.61 11.99
C PRO A 788 13.79 -19.59 13.00
N PHE A 789 12.74 -19.23 13.72
CA PHE A 789 11.99 -20.13 14.62
C PHE A 789 10.47 -19.93 14.44
N ASP A 790 9.65 -20.79 15.07
CA ASP A 790 8.19 -20.65 15.02
C ASP A 790 7.71 -19.63 16.05
N THR A 791 7.76 -19.96 17.34
CA THR A 791 7.23 -19.11 18.41
C THR A 791 8.11 -19.14 19.67
N ILE A 792 8.26 -17.99 20.31
CA ILE A 792 8.69 -17.87 21.71
C ILE A 792 7.57 -17.23 22.52
N LYS A 793 7.13 -17.91 23.57
CA LYS A 793 6.11 -17.44 24.50
C LYS A 793 6.75 -17.21 25.86
N LEU A 794 6.44 -16.08 26.48
CA LEU A 794 6.88 -15.73 27.83
C LEU A 794 5.65 -15.41 28.66
N ASP A 795 5.47 -16.12 29.78
CA ASP A 795 4.42 -15.87 30.76
C ASP A 795 5.07 -15.28 32.02
N ILE A 796 4.82 -14.00 32.31
CA ILE A 796 5.58 -13.18 33.24
C ILE A 796 4.68 -12.70 34.40
N HIS A 797 5.05 -13.09 35.62
CA HIS A 797 4.46 -12.64 36.89
C HIS A 797 5.52 -11.96 37.76
N MET A 798 5.35 -10.69 38.16
CA MET A 798 6.33 -9.95 39.00
C MET A 798 5.64 -8.93 39.93
N SER A 799 6.37 -8.44 40.95
CA SER A 799 5.92 -7.45 41.95
C SER A 799 6.06 -5.97 41.50
N GLU A 800 6.41 -5.76 40.24
CA GLU A 800 6.74 -4.46 39.65
C GLU A 800 5.58 -3.43 39.70
N PRO A 801 5.84 -2.10 39.66
CA PRO A 801 4.79 -1.08 39.69
C PRO A 801 3.85 -1.23 38.50
N ASP A 802 2.55 -1.26 38.77
CA ASP A 802 1.48 -1.19 37.77
C ASP A 802 0.24 -0.50 38.35
N TYR A 803 0.09 0.81 38.11
CA TYR A 803 -1.02 1.59 38.67
C TYR A 803 -1.47 2.76 37.78
N SER A 804 -2.77 3.08 37.87
CA SER A 804 -3.40 4.22 37.19
C SER A 804 -2.97 5.55 37.82
N LEU A 805 -2.77 6.57 36.98
CA LEU A 805 -2.60 7.96 37.42
C LEU A 805 -3.93 8.75 37.45
N ASP A 806 -5.02 8.14 36.98
CA ASP A 806 -6.34 8.78 36.85
C ASP A 806 -6.31 10.11 36.08
N LEU A 807 -5.41 10.18 35.09
CA LEU A 807 -5.19 11.29 34.17
C LEU A 807 -5.14 10.70 32.76
N ASP A 808 -6.10 11.01 31.89
CA ASP A 808 -6.14 10.58 30.48
C ASP A 808 -5.86 9.08 30.23
N LYS A 809 -6.19 8.22 31.21
CA LYS A 809 -5.87 6.77 31.24
C LYS A 809 -4.38 6.43 31.28
N GLU A 810 -3.52 7.40 31.58
CA GLU A 810 -2.09 7.21 31.83
C GLU A 810 -1.86 6.34 33.06
N ARG A 811 -0.78 5.56 33.01
CA ARG A 811 -0.36 4.62 34.05
C ARG A 811 1.14 4.72 34.28
N ILE A 812 1.58 4.30 35.46
CA ILE A 812 2.98 3.95 35.71
C ILE A 812 3.04 2.43 35.77
N SER A 813 3.60 1.82 34.73
CA SER A 813 3.70 0.37 34.62
C SER A 813 5.03 -0.05 34.00
N SER A 814 5.94 -0.61 34.81
CA SER A 814 7.14 -1.26 34.25
C SER A 814 6.80 -2.65 33.67
N LEU A 815 5.64 -3.20 34.03
CA LEU A 815 5.08 -4.42 33.43
C LEU A 815 4.61 -4.19 31.98
N GLU A 816 4.00 -3.04 31.67
CA GLU A 816 3.71 -2.67 30.27
C GLU A 816 5.02 -2.48 29.47
N ALA A 817 6.03 -1.85 30.08
CA ALA A 817 7.34 -1.67 29.45
C ALA A 817 8.04 -3.01 29.15
N VAL A 818 8.08 -3.95 30.10
CA VAL A 818 8.73 -5.26 29.86
C VAL A 818 8.01 -6.08 28.79
N GLN A 819 6.69 -5.93 28.65
CA GLN A 819 5.93 -6.58 27.58
C GLN A 819 6.43 -6.13 26.21
N GLU A 820 6.53 -4.82 25.99
CA GLU A 820 7.00 -4.23 24.74
C GLU A 820 8.49 -4.49 24.50
N ASP A 821 9.32 -4.28 25.52
CA ASP A 821 10.77 -4.40 25.42
C ASP A 821 11.21 -5.83 25.12
N THR A 822 10.51 -6.85 25.64
CA THR A 822 10.83 -8.26 25.35
C THR A 822 10.62 -8.57 23.87
N PHE A 823 9.59 -7.98 23.24
CA PHE A 823 9.35 -8.13 21.80
C PHE A 823 10.51 -7.54 21.00
N TYR A 824 10.81 -6.25 21.18
CA TYR A 824 11.83 -5.55 20.39
C TYR A 824 13.25 -6.00 20.69
N SER A 825 13.57 -6.36 21.94
CA SER A 825 14.91 -6.83 22.29
C SER A 825 15.20 -8.18 21.66
N THR A 826 14.20 -9.07 21.56
CA THR A 826 14.34 -10.36 20.87
C THR A 826 14.51 -10.17 19.37
N GLU A 827 13.71 -9.30 18.77
CA GLU A 827 13.82 -8.95 17.35
C GLU A 827 15.20 -8.34 17.04
N THR A 828 15.62 -7.35 17.82
CA THR A 828 16.91 -6.67 17.68
C THR A 828 18.07 -7.66 17.82
N PHE A 829 18.01 -8.56 18.80
CA PHE A 829 19.03 -9.59 18.98
C PHE A 829 19.20 -10.44 17.71
N LEU A 830 18.11 -10.94 17.14
CA LEU A 830 18.19 -11.80 15.95
C LEU A 830 18.55 -11.03 14.68
N SER A 831 18.11 -9.77 14.57
CA SER A 831 18.55 -8.88 13.50
C SER A 831 20.07 -8.68 13.55
N MET A 832 20.61 -8.37 14.74
CA MET A 832 22.05 -8.23 14.96
C MET A 832 22.83 -9.52 14.66
N MET A 833 22.32 -10.67 15.10
CA MET A 833 22.94 -11.96 14.78
C MET A 833 22.92 -12.22 13.27
N GLY A 834 21.82 -11.89 12.58
CA GLY A 834 21.74 -11.94 11.12
C GLY A 834 22.81 -11.07 10.44
N ASP A 835 22.96 -9.82 10.88
CA ASP A 835 23.97 -8.90 10.36
C ASP A 835 25.40 -9.44 10.53
N LEU A 836 25.69 -10.03 11.70
CA LEU A 836 27.01 -10.57 12.00
C LEU A 836 27.35 -11.84 11.20
N GLU A 837 26.40 -12.76 11.07
CA GLU A 837 26.64 -14.04 10.40
C GLU A 837 26.51 -13.95 8.87
N THR A 838 25.66 -13.04 8.37
CA THR A 838 25.24 -13.04 6.96
C THR A 838 25.48 -11.71 6.24
N GLY A 839 25.84 -10.66 6.98
CA GLY A 839 25.95 -9.29 6.45
C GLY A 839 24.59 -8.66 6.10
N ARG A 840 23.47 -9.28 6.53
CA ARG A 840 22.11 -8.78 6.32
C ARG A 840 21.23 -9.04 7.54
N PRO A 841 20.32 -8.12 7.90
CA PRO A 841 19.47 -8.28 9.07
C PRO A 841 18.35 -9.29 8.78
N ILE A 842 17.95 -10.03 9.82
CA ILE A 842 16.74 -10.85 9.79
C ILE A 842 15.57 -9.99 10.25
N THR A 843 14.72 -9.61 9.29
CA THR A 843 13.57 -8.71 9.54
C THR A 843 12.29 -9.45 9.90
N TYR A 844 12.30 -10.79 9.83
CA TYR A 844 11.18 -11.63 10.25
C TYR A 844 11.71 -12.80 11.06
N THR A 845 11.59 -12.72 12.39
CA THR A 845 12.30 -13.57 13.35
C THR A 845 11.48 -14.78 13.80
N GLY A 846 10.15 -14.71 13.70
CA GLY A 846 9.22 -15.66 14.29
C GLY A 846 8.24 -14.93 15.20
N ARG A 847 7.33 -15.66 15.84
CA ARG A 847 6.34 -15.04 16.75
C ARG A 847 6.92 -14.87 18.14
N ILE A 848 6.88 -13.65 18.66
CA ILE A 848 7.30 -13.33 20.03
C ILE A 848 6.05 -12.93 20.81
N ILE A 849 5.72 -13.69 21.85
CA ILE A 849 4.47 -13.57 22.60
C ILE A 849 4.77 -13.33 24.09
N PRO A 850 4.94 -12.07 24.52
CA PRO A 850 5.03 -11.72 25.92
C PRO A 850 3.63 -11.56 26.54
N ILE A 851 3.29 -12.45 27.48
CA ILE A 851 2.10 -12.41 28.32
C ILE A 851 2.53 -11.92 29.70
N VAL A 852 2.18 -10.68 30.01
CA VAL A 852 2.50 -10.06 31.30
C VAL A 852 1.23 -9.93 32.12
N HIS A 853 1.26 -10.41 33.36
CA HIS A 853 0.12 -10.35 34.28
C HIS A 853 0.19 -9.11 35.17
N ALA A 854 -0.95 -8.76 35.79
CA ALA A 854 -1.00 -7.68 36.76
C ALA A 854 -0.03 -7.92 37.94
N SER A 855 0.41 -6.83 38.57
CA SER A 855 1.41 -6.89 39.64
C SER A 855 1.04 -7.83 40.78
N GLU A 856 2.01 -8.63 41.22
CA GLU A 856 1.93 -9.53 42.36
C GLU A 856 2.74 -9.00 43.55
N ASP A 857 2.29 -7.87 44.13
CA ASP A 857 2.92 -7.18 45.26
C ASP A 857 3.58 -8.10 46.31
N GLY A 858 4.88 -7.90 46.54
CA GLY A 858 5.67 -8.52 47.58
C GLY A 858 6.07 -9.97 47.34
N LYS A 859 5.85 -10.52 46.13
CA LYS A 859 6.15 -11.92 45.80
C LYS A 859 7.37 -12.05 44.90
N ASP A 860 7.99 -13.24 44.95
CA ASP A 860 9.02 -13.62 44.00
C ASP A 860 8.42 -13.67 42.59
N GLY A 861 9.14 -13.07 41.63
CA GLY A 861 8.80 -13.12 40.22
C GLY A 861 8.91 -14.54 39.66
N ARG A 862 8.02 -14.88 38.74
CA ARG A 862 7.99 -16.16 38.04
C ARG A 862 7.84 -15.90 36.55
N VAL A 863 8.76 -16.43 35.76
CA VAL A 863 8.68 -16.37 34.30
C VAL A 863 8.74 -17.78 33.74
N HIS A 864 7.71 -18.15 32.97
CA HIS A 864 7.68 -19.39 32.22
C HIS A 864 7.90 -19.11 30.74
N ILE A 865 8.93 -19.72 30.15
CA ILE A 865 9.28 -19.54 28.74
C ILE A 865 9.04 -20.85 28.01
N GLU A 866 8.30 -20.80 26.90
CA GLU A 866 8.14 -21.90 25.96
C GLU A 866 8.73 -21.48 24.61
N PHE A 867 9.68 -22.24 24.08
CA PHE A 867 10.26 -22.00 22.77
C PHE A 867 9.92 -23.14 21.79
N TYR A 868 9.53 -22.77 20.59
CA TYR A 868 9.14 -23.66 19.51
C TYR A 868 10.03 -23.40 18.29
N GLY A 869 10.94 -24.34 18.01
CA GLY A 869 11.72 -24.38 16.76
C GLY A 869 10.87 -24.90 15.60
N LYS A 870 11.33 -24.66 14.36
CA LYS A 870 10.64 -25.20 13.17
C LYS A 870 11.08 -26.65 12.91
N ALA A 871 10.33 -27.37 12.08
CA ALA A 871 10.70 -28.73 11.67
C ALA A 871 11.94 -28.80 10.75
N ALA A 872 12.22 -27.73 9.99
CA ALA A 872 13.40 -27.58 9.13
C ALA A 872 13.82 -26.11 9.03
N ALA A 873 15.07 -25.82 8.67
CA ALA A 873 15.56 -24.44 8.57
C ALA A 873 14.89 -23.63 7.46
N ASN A 874 14.49 -24.29 6.37
CA ASN A 874 13.94 -23.67 5.18
C ASN A 874 13.07 -24.68 4.42
N PRO A 875 12.22 -24.19 3.49
CA PRO A 875 11.50 -25.08 2.60
C PRO A 875 12.49 -25.96 1.83
N LEU A 876 12.27 -27.28 1.87
CA LEU A 876 13.15 -28.27 1.25
C LEU A 876 12.42 -29.57 0.99
N VAL A 877 13.00 -30.38 0.12
CA VAL A 877 12.56 -31.73 -0.19
C VAL A 877 13.72 -32.71 -0.12
N ARG A 878 13.47 -33.90 0.42
CA ARG A 878 14.48 -34.94 0.61
C ARG A 878 13.89 -36.32 0.32
N LEU A 879 14.67 -37.17 -0.36
CA LEU A 879 14.40 -38.59 -0.54
C LEU A 879 15.63 -39.40 -0.13
N ALA A 880 15.44 -40.38 0.74
CA ALA A 880 16.46 -41.37 1.07
C ALA A 880 15.94 -42.78 0.83
N TRP A 881 16.77 -43.67 0.27
CA TRP A 881 16.40 -45.06 0.00
C TRP A 881 17.63 -45.97 0.01
N THR A 882 17.40 -47.26 0.19
CA THR A 882 18.38 -48.32 -0.02
C THR A 882 18.08 -48.99 -1.36
N ASP A 883 19.05 -49.09 -2.26
CA ASP A 883 18.86 -49.74 -3.56
C ASP A 883 18.89 -51.28 -3.47
N ALA A 884 18.68 -51.95 -4.62
CA ALA A 884 18.69 -53.41 -4.69
C ALA A 884 20.05 -54.06 -4.32
N LYS A 885 21.15 -53.30 -4.36
CA LYS A 885 22.50 -53.76 -3.96
C LYS A 885 22.76 -53.55 -2.47
N GLY A 886 21.86 -52.90 -1.75
CA GLY A 886 22.04 -52.54 -0.35
C GLY A 886 22.77 -51.21 -0.13
N GLU A 887 23.01 -50.42 -1.19
CA GLU A 887 23.65 -49.10 -1.07
C GLU A 887 22.61 -48.05 -0.66
N ARG A 888 22.98 -47.18 0.28
CA ARG A 888 22.13 -46.08 0.77
C ARG A 888 22.34 -44.84 -0.07
N HIS A 889 21.25 -44.28 -0.57
CA HIS A 889 21.20 -43.06 -1.37
C HIS A 889 20.41 -41.98 -0.62
N LYS A 890 20.82 -40.72 -0.79
CA LYS A 890 20.11 -39.54 -0.28
C LYS A 890 20.17 -38.44 -1.34
N GLN A 891 19.01 -37.88 -1.66
CA GLN A 891 18.84 -36.69 -2.48
C GLN A 891 18.14 -35.61 -1.66
N GLU A 892 18.59 -34.36 -1.81
CA GLU A 892 18.06 -33.21 -1.08
C GLU A 892 18.12 -31.96 -1.95
N ARG A 893 17.08 -31.13 -1.86
CA ARG A 893 16.96 -29.88 -2.59
C ARG A 893 16.28 -28.83 -1.72
N ASN A 894 16.90 -27.66 -1.59
CA ASN A 894 16.26 -26.49 -0.99
C ASN A 894 15.28 -25.86 -1.98
N LEU A 895 14.19 -25.30 -1.47
CA LEU A 895 13.14 -24.65 -2.24
C LEU A 895 13.08 -23.14 -1.88
N PRO A 896 14.18 -22.39 -2.05
CA PRO A 896 14.20 -20.98 -1.69
C PRO A 896 13.30 -20.17 -2.62
N ALA A 897 12.90 -18.98 -2.18
CA ALA A 897 12.29 -18.01 -3.08
C ALA A 897 13.26 -17.69 -4.24
N LEU A 898 12.79 -17.83 -5.47
CA LEU A 898 13.60 -17.57 -6.64
C LEU A 898 13.86 -16.07 -6.82
N THR A 899 15.05 -15.75 -7.32
CA THR A 899 15.48 -14.39 -7.64
C THR A 899 15.29 -14.12 -9.13
N GLY A 900 14.81 -12.92 -9.50
CA GLY A 900 14.57 -12.54 -10.90
C GLY A 900 13.23 -11.85 -11.14
N GLU A 901 12.94 -11.55 -12.40
CA GLU A 901 11.69 -10.89 -12.82
C GLU A 901 10.55 -11.91 -12.96
N PHE A 902 9.94 -12.27 -11.84
CA PHE A 902 8.79 -13.18 -11.80
C PHE A 902 7.44 -12.43 -11.91
N GLN A 903 7.28 -11.45 -12.79
CA GLN A 903 6.03 -10.69 -12.91
C GLN A 903 5.26 -11.11 -14.16
N PRO A 904 4.25 -12.00 -14.05
CA PRO A 904 3.49 -12.45 -15.20
C PRO A 904 2.72 -11.30 -15.85
N ARG A 905 2.70 -11.27 -17.18
CA ARG A 905 2.01 -10.24 -17.97
C ARG A 905 0.77 -10.83 -18.62
N LEU A 906 -0.41 -10.24 -18.44
CA LEU A 906 -1.63 -10.78 -19.07
C LEU A 906 -1.65 -10.37 -20.55
N ILE A 907 -1.45 -11.35 -21.44
CA ILE A 907 -1.31 -11.12 -22.89
C ILE A 907 -2.54 -11.50 -23.70
N GLN A 908 -3.38 -12.41 -23.18
CA GLN A 908 -4.58 -12.87 -23.87
C GLN A 908 -5.73 -13.18 -22.89
N VAL A 909 -6.95 -12.87 -23.30
CA VAL A 909 -8.19 -13.30 -22.63
C VAL A 909 -9.20 -13.82 -23.64
N ARG A 910 -9.94 -14.88 -23.28
CA ARG A 910 -11.06 -15.42 -24.05
C ARG A 910 -12.38 -15.33 -23.28
N ALA A 911 -13.45 -14.98 -23.99
CA ALA A 911 -14.81 -14.91 -23.48
C ALA A 911 -15.78 -15.52 -24.49
N ARG A 912 -16.95 -15.95 -24.02
CA ARG A 912 -17.99 -16.52 -24.87
C ARG A 912 -19.28 -15.73 -24.75
N SER A 913 -19.86 -15.37 -25.89
CA SER A 913 -21.13 -14.66 -25.97
C SER A 913 -22.25 -15.46 -25.30
N GLY A 914 -23.00 -14.79 -24.43
CA GLY A 914 -24.15 -15.38 -23.72
C GLY A 914 -23.79 -16.26 -22.51
N GLU A 915 -22.52 -16.49 -22.23
CA GLU A 915 -22.06 -17.22 -21.04
C GLU A 915 -21.45 -16.27 -20.01
N ALA A 916 -21.63 -16.60 -18.73
CA ALA A 916 -21.03 -15.85 -17.63
C ALA A 916 -19.62 -16.39 -17.34
N GLY A 917 -18.70 -15.48 -17.02
CA GLY A 917 -17.30 -15.77 -16.71
C GLY A 917 -16.34 -15.61 -17.89
N VAL A 918 -15.09 -15.94 -17.61
CA VAL A 918 -13.95 -15.88 -18.52
C VAL A 918 -13.56 -17.31 -18.89
N GLU A 919 -13.45 -17.59 -20.19
CA GLU A 919 -13.09 -18.92 -20.69
C GLU A 919 -11.61 -19.22 -20.44
N ARG A 920 -10.73 -18.26 -20.73
CA ARG A 920 -9.28 -18.43 -20.53
C ARG A 920 -8.58 -17.10 -20.28
N LEU A 921 -7.61 -17.10 -19.37
CA LEU A 921 -6.59 -16.06 -19.25
C LEU A 921 -5.22 -16.66 -19.57
N VAL A 922 -4.43 -16.01 -20.42
CA VAL A 922 -3.05 -16.42 -20.71
C VAL A 922 -2.07 -15.33 -20.32
N TRP A 923 -1.11 -15.72 -19.49
CA TRP A 923 -0.06 -14.87 -18.97
C TRP A 923 1.28 -15.22 -19.61
N SER A 924 2.16 -14.24 -19.78
CA SER A 924 3.54 -14.45 -20.22
C SER A 924 4.53 -14.28 -19.07
N LEU A 925 5.53 -15.14 -19.00
CA LEU A 925 6.58 -15.10 -17.97
C LEU A 925 7.94 -15.48 -18.59
N PRO A 926 9.04 -14.76 -18.33
CA PRO A 926 10.36 -15.19 -18.80
C PRO A 926 10.79 -16.50 -18.14
N ALA A 927 11.43 -17.38 -18.92
CA ALA A 927 12.10 -18.58 -18.44
C ALA A 927 13.54 -18.63 -18.96
N ASP A 928 14.44 -19.21 -18.17
CA ASP A 928 15.86 -19.23 -18.52
C ASP A 928 16.17 -20.32 -19.56
N PHE A 929 15.54 -21.49 -19.41
CA PHE A 929 15.82 -22.66 -20.24
C PHE A 929 14.57 -23.51 -20.50
N MET A 930 14.60 -24.29 -21.58
CA MET A 930 13.57 -25.28 -21.85
C MET A 930 13.63 -26.46 -20.87
N GLU A 931 14.82 -27.06 -20.74
CA GLU A 931 15.06 -28.27 -19.96
C GLU A 931 15.66 -27.93 -18.58
N ASP A 932 15.35 -28.74 -17.57
CA ASP A 932 15.99 -28.64 -16.26
C ASP A 932 17.32 -29.43 -16.23
N LYS A 933 18.41 -28.74 -16.55
CA LYS A 933 19.78 -29.27 -16.60
C LYS A 933 20.57 -29.01 -15.33
N TYR A 934 19.95 -29.24 -14.18
CA TYR A 934 20.52 -28.92 -12.87
C TYR A 934 21.95 -29.44 -12.65
N GLU A 935 22.23 -30.71 -12.95
CA GLU A 935 23.56 -31.32 -12.77
C GLU A 935 24.65 -30.70 -13.67
N GLU A 936 24.28 -30.14 -14.82
CA GLU A 936 25.21 -29.43 -15.68
C GLU A 936 25.54 -28.04 -15.09
N TRP A 937 24.53 -27.35 -14.55
CA TRP A 937 24.71 -26.04 -13.91
C TRP A 937 25.54 -26.10 -12.64
N LEU A 938 25.39 -27.16 -11.84
CA LEU A 938 26.26 -27.39 -10.67
C LEU A 938 27.75 -27.52 -10.99
N ARG A 939 28.11 -27.85 -12.24
CA ARG A 939 29.51 -27.90 -12.67
C ARG A 939 30.08 -26.52 -12.98
N LEU A 940 29.22 -25.51 -13.13
CA LEU A 940 29.58 -24.15 -13.54
C LEU A 940 29.41 -23.14 -12.41
N GLU A 941 28.38 -23.30 -11.59
CA GLU A 941 27.99 -22.35 -10.54
C GLU A 941 27.79 -23.07 -9.20
N GLY A 942 27.88 -22.31 -8.09
CA GLY A 942 27.61 -22.84 -6.76
C GLY A 942 26.14 -23.25 -6.58
N GLN A 943 25.88 -24.34 -5.85
CA GLN A 943 24.53 -24.89 -5.64
C GLN A 943 23.49 -23.85 -5.25
N ASP A 944 23.83 -22.98 -4.29
CA ASP A 944 22.95 -21.90 -3.83
C ASP A 944 22.54 -20.94 -4.97
N GLN A 945 23.45 -20.59 -5.88
CA GLN A 945 23.12 -19.76 -7.05
C GLN A 945 22.19 -20.50 -8.02
N VAL A 946 22.44 -21.79 -8.24
CA VAL A 946 21.64 -22.64 -9.13
C VAL A 946 20.21 -22.80 -8.57
N ASP A 947 20.07 -23.06 -7.27
CA ASP A 947 18.79 -23.27 -6.60
C ASP A 947 17.91 -22.01 -6.63
N ARG A 948 18.49 -20.81 -6.54
CA ARG A 948 17.75 -19.53 -6.49
C ARG A 948 17.69 -18.76 -7.81
N GLY A 949 18.50 -19.14 -8.79
CA GLY A 949 18.73 -18.36 -10.01
C GLY A 949 18.22 -19.00 -11.30
N ILE A 950 17.79 -20.27 -11.27
CA ILE A 950 17.41 -21.00 -12.48
C ILE A 950 15.94 -21.42 -12.47
N PHE A 951 15.20 -20.91 -13.46
CA PHE A 951 13.82 -21.26 -13.76
C PHE A 951 13.69 -21.83 -15.17
N SER A 952 13.29 -23.09 -15.29
CA SER A 952 13.08 -23.76 -16.59
C SER A 952 11.61 -24.05 -16.88
N VAL A 953 11.26 -24.13 -18.17
CA VAL A 953 9.93 -24.49 -18.65
C VAL A 953 9.54 -25.89 -18.17
N GLU A 954 10.46 -26.85 -18.19
CA GLU A 954 10.23 -28.20 -17.68
C GLU A 954 9.78 -28.21 -16.22
N LYS A 955 10.49 -27.47 -15.33
CA LYS A 955 10.08 -27.32 -13.91
C LYS A 955 8.70 -26.70 -13.80
N ALA A 956 8.42 -25.66 -14.58
CA ALA A 956 7.14 -24.96 -14.54
C ALA A 956 5.96 -25.87 -14.96
N ARG A 957 6.13 -26.65 -16.05
CA ARG A 957 5.14 -27.64 -16.49
C ARG A 957 4.94 -28.74 -15.46
N GLY A 958 6.02 -29.26 -14.90
CA GLY A 958 5.96 -30.28 -13.85
C GLY A 958 5.25 -29.80 -12.59
N ALA A 959 5.54 -28.57 -12.16
CA ALA A 959 4.85 -27.96 -11.03
C ALA A 959 3.34 -27.79 -11.30
N LEU A 960 2.95 -27.28 -12.47
CA LEU A 960 1.53 -27.13 -12.84
C LEU A 960 0.80 -28.47 -12.95
N HIS A 961 1.46 -29.52 -13.45
CA HIS A 961 0.90 -30.87 -13.43
C HIS A 961 0.56 -31.33 -12.01
N TRP A 962 1.44 -31.07 -11.03
CA TRP A 962 1.18 -31.39 -9.63
C TRP A 962 0.08 -30.52 -9.01
N VAL A 963 -0.14 -29.28 -9.47
CA VAL A 963 -1.29 -28.47 -9.03
C VAL A 963 -2.60 -29.18 -9.35
N GLU A 964 -2.76 -29.68 -10.58
CA GLU A 964 -3.97 -30.41 -10.99
C GLU A 964 -4.20 -31.67 -10.15
N THR A 965 -3.13 -32.44 -9.91
CA THR A 965 -3.18 -33.66 -9.08
C THR A 965 -3.53 -33.35 -7.63
N LEU A 966 -2.92 -32.31 -7.04
CA LEU A 966 -3.19 -31.87 -5.66
C LEU A 966 -4.64 -31.40 -5.50
N HIS A 967 -5.13 -30.58 -6.43
CA HIS A 967 -6.53 -30.11 -6.41
C HIS A 967 -7.52 -31.27 -6.54
N THR A 968 -7.22 -32.25 -7.39
CA THR A 968 -8.05 -33.46 -7.57
C THR A 968 -8.09 -34.31 -6.29
N ALA A 969 -6.96 -34.41 -5.58
CA ALA A 969 -6.87 -35.08 -4.29
C ALA A 969 -7.48 -34.27 -3.13
N GLY A 970 -7.92 -33.03 -3.38
CA GLY A 970 -8.57 -32.16 -2.41
C GLY A 970 -7.62 -31.31 -1.55
N LEU A 971 -6.34 -31.21 -1.91
CA LEU A 971 -5.35 -30.39 -1.24
C LEU A 971 -5.23 -29.01 -1.91
N TYR A 972 -4.92 -27.97 -1.12
CA TYR A 972 -4.69 -26.60 -1.62
C TYR A 972 -5.81 -26.01 -2.51
N ARG A 973 -7.06 -26.40 -2.30
CA ARG A 973 -8.18 -26.10 -3.22
C ARG A 973 -8.53 -24.62 -3.42
N ASP A 974 -7.94 -23.73 -2.63
CA ASP A 974 -8.16 -22.28 -2.73
C ASP A 974 -6.98 -21.55 -3.39
N ASP A 975 -5.84 -22.21 -3.56
CA ASP A 975 -4.68 -21.67 -4.25
C ASP A 975 -4.84 -21.84 -5.77
N LEU A 976 -4.54 -20.79 -6.55
CA LEU A 976 -4.76 -20.75 -8.01
C LEU A 976 -6.19 -21.17 -8.43
N ALA A 977 -7.17 -20.91 -7.56
CA ALA A 977 -8.58 -21.19 -7.77
C ALA A 977 -9.37 -19.88 -7.83
N TYR A 978 -10.15 -19.69 -8.88
CA TYR A 978 -10.76 -18.40 -9.20
C TYR A 978 -12.22 -18.56 -9.61
N PRO A 979 -13.16 -17.82 -8.98
CA PRO A 979 -14.56 -17.84 -9.40
C PRO A 979 -14.67 -17.25 -10.81
N HIS A 980 -15.60 -17.75 -11.62
CA HIS A 980 -15.87 -17.23 -12.97
C HIS A 980 -14.69 -17.29 -13.95
N LEU A 981 -13.68 -18.13 -13.69
CA LEU A 981 -12.63 -18.44 -14.65
C LEU A 981 -12.61 -19.95 -14.90
N ARG A 982 -12.55 -20.36 -16.16
CA ARG A 982 -12.51 -21.79 -16.51
C ARG A 982 -11.08 -22.33 -16.66
N GLN A 983 -10.19 -21.55 -17.26
CA GLN A 983 -8.84 -22.02 -17.59
C GLN A 983 -7.78 -20.92 -17.45
N LEU A 984 -6.59 -21.33 -17.04
CA LEU A 984 -5.37 -20.51 -17.09
C LEU A 984 -4.40 -21.07 -18.13
N GLY A 985 -3.64 -20.16 -18.74
CA GLY A 985 -2.51 -20.48 -19.58
C GLY A 985 -1.27 -19.68 -19.18
N MET A 986 -0.12 -20.27 -19.42
CA MET A 986 1.18 -19.63 -19.28
C MET A 986 2.00 -19.81 -20.55
N GLU A 987 2.55 -18.71 -21.03
CA GLU A 987 3.50 -18.65 -22.13
C GLU A 987 4.87 -18.27 -21.57
N PHE A 988 5.83 -19.16 -21.73
CA PHE A 988 7.19 -18.95 -21.24
C PHE A 988 8.08 -18.39 -22.36
N ASP A 989 8.58 -17.16 -22.16
CA ASP A 989 9.50 -16.50 -23.09
C ASP A 989 10.93 -16.98 -22.82
N LEU A 990 11.56 -17.65 -23.80
CA LEU A 990 12.94 -18.11 -23.68
C LEU A 990 13.94 -17.08 -24.20
N PRO A 991 15.18 -17.09 -23.70
CA PRO A 991 16.25 -16.31 -24.31
C PRO A 991 16.53 -16.72 -25.75
N LEU A 992 16.94 -15.75 -26.59
CA LEU A 992 17.50 -16.03 -27.91
C LEU A 992 18.75 -16.91 -27.79
N GLU A 993 18.88 -17.90 -28.68
CA GLU A 993 20.05 -18.77 -28.73
C GLU A 993 21.24 -18.07 -29.42
N LEU A 994 22.45 -18.56 -29.14
CA LEU A 994 23.66 -18.02 -29.74
C LEU A 994 23.63 -18.25 -31.26
N GLY A 995 23.55 -17.16 -32.04
CA GLY A 995 23.45 -17.21 -33.52
C GLY A 995 22.07 -16.84 -34.06
N ASP A 996 21.05 -16.71 -33.20
CA ASP A 996 19.76 -16.14 -33.60
C ASP A 996 19.90 -14.66 -33.97
N LYS A 997 19.03 -14.20 -34.87
CA LYS A 997 18.93 -12.77 -35.18
C LYS A 997 18.45 -12.04 -33.91
N LEU A 998 19.12 -10.95 -33.55
CA LEU A 998 18.77 -10.09 -32.41
C LEU A 998 17.30 -9.61 -32.42
N ASP A 999 16.72 -9.45 -33.62
CA ASP A 999 15.32 -9.04 -33.83
C ASP A 999 14.40 -10.23 -34.21
N GLY A 1000 14.86 -11.47 -34.04
CA GLY A 1000 14.05 -12.67 -34.27
C GLY A 1000 13.01 -12.88 -33.17
N PRO A 1001 11.91 -13.60 -33.46
CA PRO A 1001 10.93 -13.95 -32.42
C PRO A 1001 11.58 -14.86 -31.38
N ALA A 1002 11.35 -14.57 -30.10
CA ALA A 1002 11.80 -15.45 -29.03
C ALA A 1002 11.13 -16.82 -29.18
N LYS A 1003 11.86 -17.89 -28.86
CA LYS A 1003 11.25 -19.21 -28.70
C LYS A 1003 10.34 -19.16 -27.48
N ARG A 1004 9.17 -19.78 -27.59
CA ARG A 1004 8.18 -19.79 -26.51
C ARG A 1004 7.64 -21.19 -26.28
N ALA A 1005 7.15 -21.42 -25.06
CA ALA A 1005 6.53 -22.67 -24.67
C ALA A 1005 5.22 -22.40 -23.94
N PHE A 1006 4.18 -23.15 -24.27
CA PHE A 1006 2.84 -22.93 -23.71
C PHE A 1006 2.34 -24.09 -22.87
N VAL A 1007 1.73 -23.78 -21.73
CA VAL A 1007 1.04 -24.73 -20.86
C VAL A 1007 -0.30 -24.13 -20.41
N SER A 1008 -1.32 -24.95 -20.27
CA SER A 1008 -2.62 -24.53 -19.76
C SER A 1008 -3.22 -25.59 -18.85
N TRP A 1009 -3.96 -25.15 -17.84
CA TRP A 1009 -4.57 -26.02 -16.83
C TRP A 1009 -5.94 -25.45 -16.42
N PRO A 1010 -6.86 -26.28 -15.92
CA PRO A 1010 -8.15 -25.81 -15.43
C PRO A 1010 -7.99 -24.91 -14.20
N ALA A 1011 -8.78 -23.84 -14.13
CA ALA A 1011 -8.88 -22.99 -12.95
C ALA A 1011 -10.20 -23.32 -12.24
N PRO A 1012 -10.20 -24.14 -11.18
CA PRO A 1012 -11.44 -24.42 -10.46
C PRO A 1012 -11.91 -23.19 -9.66
N PRO A 1013 -13.20 -23.09 -9.32
CA PRO A 1013 -13.63 -22.13 -8.31
C PRO A 1013 -13.04 -22.52 -6.94
N PRO A 1014 -12.73 -21.55 -6.07
CA PRO A 1014 -12.18 -21.83 -4.75
C PRO A 1014 -13.18 -22.63 -3.90
N ALA A 1015 -12.67 -23.53 -3.06
CA ALA A 1015 -13.47 -24.33 -2.14
C ALA A 1015 -14.03 -23.50 -0.98
N THR A 1016 -13.28 -22.51 -0.50
CA THR A 1016 -13.76 -21.52 0.46
C THR A 1016 -14.06 -20.19 -0.26
N PRO A 1017 -15.27 -19.63 -0.08
CA PRO A 1017 -15.57 -18.34 -0.66
C PRO A 1017 -14.69 -17.25 -0.04
N ARG A 1018 -14.30 -16.27 -0.86
CA ARG A 1018 -13.53 -15.11 -0.40
C ARG A 1018 -14.32 -14.40 0.72
N PRO A 1019 -13.70 -14.18 1.91
CA PRO A 1019 -14.34 -13.43 2.98
C PRO A 1019 -14.75 -12.03 2.48
N GLN A 1020 -16.03 -11.73 2.58
CA GLN A 1020 -16.57 -10.41 2.30
C GLN A 1020 -16.67 -9.60 3.59
N ILE A 1021 -16.55 -8.28 3.49
CA ILE A 1021 -16.75 -7.38 4.64
C ILE A 1021 -18.13 -7.62 5.28
N GLY A 1022 -19.14 -7.97 4.47
CA GLY A 1022 -20.49 -8.31 4.94
C GLY A 1022 -20.61 -9.63 5.72
N ASP A 1023 -19.62 -10.53 5.61
CA ASP A 1023 -19.62 -11.82 6.31
C ASP A 1023 -19.24 -11.66 7.79
N PHE A 1024 -18.63 -10.54 8.15
CA PHE A 1024 -18.29 -10.23 9.52
C PHE A 1024 -19.47 -9.56 10.22
N ALA A 1025 -19.79 -10.05 11.43
CA ALA A 1025 -20.87 -9.49 12.23
C ALA A 1025 -20.68 -7.97 12.36
N LYS A 1026 -21.66 -7.19 11.89
CA LYS A 1026 -21.68 -5.74 12.09
C LYS A 1026 -21.50 -5.50 13.58
N ILE A 1027 -20.39 -4.85 13.93
CA ILE A 1027 -20.10 -4.50 15.32
C ILE A 1027 -21.33 -3.77 15.85
N ALA A 1028 -21.98 -4.31 16.89
CA ALA A 1028 -23.25 -3.81 17.45
C ALA A 1028 -23.11 -2.48 18.22
N THR A 1029 -22.13 -1.68 17.84
CA THR A 1029 -21.97 -0.28 18.21
C THR A 1029 -22.40 0.57 17.03
N ASN A 1030 -23.04 1.73 17.24
CA ASN A 1030 -23.24 2.70 16.16
C ASN A 1030 -21.90 2.90 15.44
N PRO A 1031 -21.76 2.45 14.17
CA PRO A 1031 -20.52 2.62 13.45
C PRO A 1031 -20.26 4.13 13.36
N ILE A 1032 -19.02 4.53 13.66
CA ILE A 1032 -18.62 5.95 13.58
C ILE A 1032 -18.69 6.41 12.13
N VAL A 1033 -18.55 5.49 11.17
CA VAL A 1033 -18.56 5.72 9.73
C VAL A 1033 -19.46 4.64 9.10
N GLN A 1034 -20.44 5.02 8.28
CA GLN A 1034 -21.18 4.07 7.44
C GLN A 1034 -20.33 3.70 6.21
N TRP A 1035 -20.51 2.48 5.71
CA TRP A 1035 -19.69 1.90 4.64
C TRP A 1035 -20.46 1.76 3.31
N ASP A 1036 -21.72 2.18 3.30
CA ASP A 1036 -22.67 1.90 2.24
C ASP A 1036 -22.69 3.03 1.18
N GLU A 1037 -22.30 4.26 1.57
CA GLU A 1037 -22.23 5.45 0.69
C GLU A 1037 -20.94 6.25 0.94
N PRO A 1038 -20.39 6.98 -0.04
CA PRO A 1038 -19.31 7.94 0.18
C PRO A 1038 -19.67 8.93 1.30
N ILE A 1039 -18.77 9.16 2.25
CA ILE A 1039 -19.04 10.03 3.40
C ILE A 1039 -19.22 11.47 2.91
N SER A 1040 -20.46 11.96 2.91
CA SER A 1040 -20.74 13.35 2.55
C SER A 1040 -20.02 14.31 3.51
N PRO A 1041 -19.69 15.55 3.10
CA PRO A 1041 -19.09 16.53 4.01
C PRO A 1041 -19.93 16.79 5.26
N ALA A 1042 -21.26 16.75 5.14
CA ALA A 1042 -22.20 16.92 6.25
C ALA A 1042 -22.18 15.70 7.19
N GLU A 1043 -22.11 14.49 6.64
CA GLU A 1043 -21.97 13.29 7.43
C GLU A 1043 -20.60 13.24 8.11
N ASN A 1044 -19.50 13.55 7.41
CA ASN A 1044 -18.18 13.68 8.01
C ASN A 1044 -18.20 14.70 9.16
N ALA A 1045 -18.84 15.86 8.98
CA ALA A 1045 -19.02 16.84 10.05
C ALA A 1045 -19.86 16.29 11.22
N ALA A 1046 -20.91 15.51 10.95
CA ALA A 1046 -21.73 14.87 11.98
C ALA A 1046 -20.99 13.74 12.71
N ILE A 1047 -20.15 12.99 12.01
CA ILE A 1047 -19.25 11.97 12.53
C ILE A 1047 -18.20 12.62 13.43
N LEU A 1048 -17.56 13.69 12.95
CA LEU A 1048 -16.63 14.51 13.72
C LEU A 1048 -17.31 15.16 14.93
N ALA A 1049 -18.58 15.57 14.81
CA ALA A 1049 -19.37 16.13 15.91
C ALA A 1049 -19.82 15.06 16.93
N ARG A 1050 -20.14 13.84 16.48
CA ARG A 1050 -20.37 12.67 17.35
C ARG A 1050 -19.10 12.27 18.07
N ARG A 1051 -17.95 12.29 17.38
CA ARG A 1051 -16.62 12.15 17.99
C ARG A 1051 -16.40 13.25 19.03
N LYS A 1052 -16.66 14.52 18.70
CA LYS A 1052 -16.57 15.67 19.62
C LYS A 1052 -17.47 15.55 20.85
N ARG A 1053 -18.63 14.88 20.75
CA ARG A 1053 -19.55 14.64 21.88
C ARG A 1053 -19.23 13.40 22.71
N ARG A 1054 -18.68 12.33 22.12
CA ARG A 1054 -18.24 11.12 22.84
C ARG A 1054 -16.81 11.21 23.36
N ASP A 1055 -16.00 12.06 22.75
CA ASP A 1055 -14.58 12.26 23.02
C ASP A 1055 -14.17 13.70 22.60
N PRO A 1056 -14.32 14.69 23.50
CA PRO A 1056 -13.94 16.08 23.24
C PRO A 1056 -12.45 16.27 22.89
N GLY A 1057 -11.60 15.25 23.13
CA GLY A 1057 -10.16 15.28 22.92
C GLY A 1057 -9.72 15.06 21.47
N ALA A 1058 -10.51 14.38 20.63
CA ALA A 1058 -10.11 14.00 19.27
C ALA A 1058 -9.83 15.19 18.32
N LEU A 1059 -10.37 16.39 18.61
CA LEU A 1059 -10.09 17.62 17.84
C LEU A 1059 -8.78 18.32 18.23
N ARG A 1060 -8.08 17.86 19.29
CA ARG A 1060 -6.84 18.52 19.74
C ARG A 1060 -5.58 18.07 18.96
N HIS A 1061 -5.66 17.01 18.17
CA HIS A 1061 -4.54 16.48 17.37
C HIS A 1061 -4.50 16.94 15.90
N LEU A 1062 -5.43 17.80 15.46
CA LEU A 1062 -5.30 18.48 14.16
C LEU A 1062 -4.25 19.62 14.24
N PRO A 1063 -3.37 19.76 13.23
CA PRO A 1063 -2.35 20.82 13.21
C PRO A 1063 -2.98 22.21 13.30
N ARG A 1064 -2.31 23.13 14.01
CA ARG A 1064 -2.76 24.51 14.32
C ARG A 1064 -3.28 25.34 13.12
N ARG A 1065 -3.00 24.97 11.87
CA ARG A 1065 -3.54 25.65 10.68
C ARG A 1065 -5.05 25.52 10.50
N PHE A 1066 -5.71 24.56 11.17
CA PHE A 1066 -7.18 24.40 11.12
C PHE A 1066 -7.95 25.06 12.29
N ARG A 1067 -7.27 25.73 13.24
CA ARG A 1067 -7.93 26.36 14.41
C ARG A 1067 -8.27 27.85 14.25
N LEU A 1068 -8.07 28.44 13.07
CA LEU A 1068 -8.31 29.87 12.81
C LEU A 1068 -9.70 30.16 12.20
N LEU A 1069 -10.71 29.37 12.56
CA LEU A 1069 -12.11 29.67 12.27
C LEU A 1069 -12.90 29.31 13.52
N ASP A 1070 -12.84 30.17 14.54
CA ASP A 1070 -13.94 30.38 15.51
C ASP A 1070 -13.52 31.45 16.54
N GLY A 1071 -14.03 32.66 16.35
CA GLY A 1071 -14.02 33.76 17.31
C GLY A 1071 -15.17 34.73 16.98
N PRO A 1072 -16.06 35.08 17.92
CA PRO A 1072 -17.29 35.80 17.64
C PRO A 1072 -17.10 37.32 17.73
N GLN A 1073 -17.41 38.09 16.68
CA GLN A 1073 -17.65 39.54 16.78
C GLN A 1073 -18.78 40.02 15.85
N LEU A 1074 -19.95 40.20 16.46
CA LEU A 1074 -20.82 41.38 16.43
C LEU A 1074 -20.86 42.28 15.16
N SER A 1075 -22.03 42.26 14.52
CA SER A 1075 -22.84 43.39 14.00
C SER A 1075 -22.19 44.61 13.33
N GLY A 1076 -22.61 44.90 12.08
CA GLY A 1076 -22.68 46.29 11.57
C GLY A 1076 -22.50 46.49 10.05
N ARG A 1077 -23.63 46.61 9.34
CA ARG A 1077 -23.94 47.34 8.08
C ARG A 1077 -22.88 47.62 6.96
N GLU A 1078 -23.35 47.26 5.76
CA GLU A 1078 -23.36 47.99 4.47
C GLU A 1078 -22.10 48.13 3.56
N HIS A 1079 -22.31 47.58 2.35
CA HIS A 1079 -21.95 48.08 1.00
C HIS A 1079 -20.67 47.58 0.26
N LEU A 1080 -20.99 46.83 -0.82
CA LEU A 1080 -20.46 46.87 -2.21
C LEU A 1080 -19.01 46.46 -2.51
N GLY A 1081 -18.86 45.40 -3.32
CA GLY A 1081 -17.72 45.27 -4.26
C GLY A 1081 -17.31 43.85 -4.63
N ARG A 1082 -17.78 43.38 -5.79
CA ARG A 1082 -17.38 42.19 -6.57
C ARG A 1082 -15.93 41.68 -6.34
N ARG A 1083 -15.78 40.34 -6.25
CA ARG A 1083 -15.02 39.50 -7.20
C ARG A 1083 -15.13 38.01 -6.83
N HIS A 1084 -15.44 37.20 -7.84
CA HIS A 1084 -15.36 35.73 -7.84
C HIS A 1084 -13.91 35.27 -7.72
N ASP A 1085 -13.66 34.20 -6.95
CA ASP A 1085 -12.63 33.20 -7.24
C ASP A 1085 -13.01 31.88 -6.53
N ALA A 1086 -13.25 30.84 -7.34
CA ALA A 1086 -13.56 29.48 -6.90
C ALA A 1086 -12.27 28.67 -6.81
N ALA A 1087 -11.94 28.16 -5.62
CA ALA A 1087 -10.80 27.29 -5.40
C ALA A 1087 -11.26 25.82 -5.38
N PHE A 1088 -10.79 25.06 -6.38
CA PHE A 1088 -10.88 23.61 -6.47
C PHE A 1088 -10.05 22.94 -5.37
N ALA A 1089 -10.63 21.96 -4.68
CA ALA A 1089 -9.92 21.02 -3.82
C ALA A 1089 -10.27 19.58 -4.25
N ARG A 1090 -9.41 19.00 -5.11
CA ARG A 1090 -9.24 17.55 -5.24
C ARG A 1090 -8.09 17.18 -4.31
N THR A 1091 -8.28 16.27 -3.37
CA THR A 1091 -7.18 15.83 -2.48
C THR A 1091 -7.24 14.33 -2.17
N ALA A 1092 -6.18 13.65 -2.61
CA ALA A 1092 -5.48 12.49 -2.07
C ALA A 1092 -6.27 11.28 -1.51
N ALA A 1093 -6.18 10.17 -2.24
CA ALA A 1093 -6.20 8.82 -1.66
C ALA A 1093 -4.76 8.27 -1.66
N VAL A 1094 -4.20 8.05 -0.46
CA VAL A 1094 -3.00 7.23 -0.26
C VAL A 1094 -3.27 6.27 0.91
N VAL A 1095 -3.20 4.98 0.56
CA VAL A 1095 -2.83 3.80 1.35
C VAL A 1095 -2.84 3.94 2.87
N ALA A 1096 -3.77 3.23 3.52
CA ALA A 1096 -3.60 2.68 4.86
C ALA A 1096 -4.42 1.38 4.97
N GLN A 1097 -3.76 0.24 4.76
CA GLN A 1097 -4.24 -1.05 5.28
C GLN A 1097 -4.08 -1.03 6.80
N ARG A 1098 -5.18 -1.16 7.54
CA ARG A 1098 -5.20 -1.71 8.90
C ARG A 1098 -6.47 -2.52 9.09
N GLU A 1099 -6.27 -3.83 9.19
CA GLU A 1099 -7.18 -4.80 9.76
C GLU A 1099 -7.37 -4.50 11.25
N HIS A 1100 -8.58 -4.71 11.79
CA HIS A 1100 -8.76 -5.06 13.20
C HIS A 1100 -10.10 -5.75 13.48
N HIS A 1101 -10.01 -6.95 14.05
CA HIS A 1101 -11.03 -7.55 14.91
C HIS A 1101 -10.96 -6.97 16.33
N GLN A 1102 -12.12 -6.92 16.98
CA GLN A 1102 -12.30 -6.49 18.38
C GLN A 1102 -12.11 -7.65 19.36
N GLY A 1103 -11.28 -7.41 20.37
CA GLY A 1103 -11.26 -8.03 21.70
C GLY A 1103 -10.73 -6.97 22.68
N ARG A 1104 -11.33 -6.85 23.85
CA ARG A 1104 -11.29 -5.66 24.73
C ARG A 1104 -9.91 -5.34 25.32
N ASP A 1105 -9.64 -4.04 25.34
CA ASP A 1105 -8.75 -3.25 26.20
C ASP A 1105 -7.26 -3.63 26.30
N CYS A 1106 -6.50 -3.26 25.25
CA CYS A 1106 -5.09 -2.86 25.36
C CYS A 1106 -4.90 -1.52 24.63
N LEU A 1107 -4.48 -0.47 25.35
CA LEU A 1107 -4.18 0.85 24.80
C LEU A 1107 -2.74 0.85 24.27
N LEU A 1108 -2.56 0.71 22.96
CA LEU A 1108 -1.29 1.03 22.28
C LEU A 1108 -1.55 2.11 21.24
N GLY A 1109 -1.24 3.35 21.60
CA GLY A 1109 -1.24 4.51 20.71
C GLY A 1109 0.19 4.95 20.36
N PRO A 1110 0.44 5.54 19.18
CA PRO A 1110 1.76 6.06 18.82
C PRO A 1110 2.09 7.34 19.61
N PRO A 1111 3.39 7.71 19.71
CA PRO A 1111 3.88 8.67 20.70
C PRO A 1111 3.31 10.09 20.54
N ALA A 1112 3.10 10.73 21.69
CA ALA A 1112 2.76 12.14 21.81
C ALA A 1112 3.80 13.03 21.09
N ARG A 1113 3.31 13.87 20.17
CA ARG A 1113 4.13 14.92 19.54
C ARG A 1113 4.43 16.05 20.52
N GLN A 1114 5.73 16.32 20.62
CA GLN A 1114 6.39 17.56 20.99
C GLN A 1114 5.57 18.84 20.75
N ARG A 1115 5.49 19.69 21.77
CA ARG A 1115 5.21 21.12 21.57
C ARG A 1115 6.51 21.84 21.22
N SER A 1116 6.43 22.59 20.13
CA SER A 1116 7.45 23.50 19.59
C SER A 1116 7.99 24.49 20.62
N PHE A 1117 9.30 24.41 20.90
CA PHE A 1117 10.11 25.57 21.24
C PHE A 1117 10.69 26.16 19.94
N GLN A 1118 10.64 27.48 19.81
CA GLN A 1118 11.14 28.21 18.65
C GLN A 1118 12.67 28.11 18.58
N HIS A 1119 13.19 27.58 17.47
CA HIS A 1119 14.56 27.85 17.04
C HIS A 1119 14.51 28.59 15.70
N GLN A 1120 15.08 29.80 15.67
CA GLN A 1120 15.39 30.54 14.46
C GLN A 1120 16.48 29.79 13.68
N PRO A 1121 16.38 29.66 12.33
CA PRO A 1121 17.50 29.18 11.53
C PRO A 1121 18.45 30.34 11.24
N HIS A 1122 19.70 30.23 11.69
CA HIS A 1122 20.80 31.03 11.16
C HIS A 1122 21.38 30.35 9.92
N SER A 1123 21.39 31.10 8.83
CA SER A 1123 22.08 30.85 7.57
C SER A 1123 23.53 31.34 7.62
N GLU A 1124 24.34 30.88 6.65
CA GLU A 1124 25.66 31.40 6.20
C GLU A 1124 26.87 30.93 7.05
N THR A 1125 28.04 30.53 6.52
CA THR A 1125 28.73 30.74 5.23
C THR A 1125 29.92 29.78 5.12
N GLY A 1126 30.36 29.45 3.91
CA GLY A 1126 31.58 28.68 3.66
C GLY A 1126 32.84 29.52 3.41
N GLY A 1127 33.98 28.83 3.27
CA GLY A 1127 35.06 29.25 2.36
C GLY A 1127 36.49 29.31 2.90
N ALA A 1128 37.41 28.83 2.04
CA ALA A 1128 38.82 29.21 1.85
C ALA A 1128 39.90 28.51 2.74
N THR A 1129 40.83 27.64 2.29
CA THR A 1129 41.82 27.54 1.17
C THR A 1129 43.27 27.69 1.68
N ALA A 1130 44.18 26.79 1.27
CA ALA A 1130 45.54 27.05 0.71
C ALA A 1130 46.42 25.76 0.71
N HIS A 1131 46.81 25.21 -0.46
CA HIS A 1131 48.17 25.20 -1.08
C HIS A 1131 49.27 24.41 -0.30
N ARG A 1132 50.21 23.62 -0.86
CA ARG A 1132 50.83 23.50 -2.19
C ARG A 1132 51.79 22.26 -2.23
N THR A 1133 51.83 21.55 -3.37
CA THR A 1133 52.99 20.95 -4.11
C THR A 1133 54.10 20.11 -3.43
N GLY A 1134 54.39 18.92 -4.01
CA GLY A 1134 55.72 18.65 -4.62
C GLY A 1134 56.59 17.45 -4.15
N GLN A 1135 56.57 16.36 -4.94
CA GLN A 1135 57.69 15.51 -5.43
C GLN A 1135 58.71 14.75 -4.52
N ALA A 1136 58.86 13.45 -4.87
CA ALA A 1136 60.09 12.62 -5.07
C ALA A 1136 60.91 12.03 -3.89
N ARG A 1137 60.78 10.69 -3.70
CA ARG A 1137 61.77 9.56 -3.70
C ARG A 1137 63.31 9.83 -3.53
N PRO A 1138 64.17 8.80 -3.27
CA PRO A 1138 64.06 7.51 -2.51
C PRO A 1138 65.38 7.08 -1.73
N VAL A 1139 65.42 5.80 -1.27
CA VAL A 1139 66.57 4.87 -0.98
C VAL A 1139 67.35 5.01 0.36
N GLU A 1140 67.46 3.94 1.18
CA GLU A 1140 68.54 2.92 1.16
C GLU A 1140 68.64 2.04 2.45
N GLU A 1141 69.29 0.89 2.25
CA GLU A 1141 69.44 -0.37 2.98
C GLU A 1141 70.03 -0.34 4.41
N GLY A 1142 69.86 -1.45 5.16
CA GLY A 1142 70.65 -1.70 6.37
C GLY A 1142 70.27 -2.93 7.21
N GLN A 1143 70.86 -4.07 6.88
CA GLN A 1143 70.70 -5.43 7.45
C GLN A 1143 71.15 -5.69 8.92
N ARG A 1144 70.63 -6.82 9.46
CA ARG A 1144 71.20 -7.83 10.40
C ARG A 1144 70.92 -7.76 11.92
N GLY A 1145 70.36 -8.88 12.43
CA GLY A 1145 70.69 -9.44 13.76
C GLY A 1145 69.53 -10.09 14.54
N ASP A 1146 69.24 -11.38 14.29
CA ASP A 1146 68.50 -12.33 15.17
C ASP A 1146 69.56 -13.21 15.92
N PRO A 1147 69.30 -14.04 16.96
CA PRO A 1147 68.03 -14.56 17.54
C PRO A 1147 67.97 -14.50 19.10
N SER A 1148 66.97 -14.94 19.89
CA SER A 1148 65.99 -16.03 19.79
C SER A 1148 64.84 -15.96 20.86
N HIS A 1149 63.70 -16.58 20.50
CA HIS A 1149 62.64 -17.26 21.28
C HIS A 1149 61.47 -16.54 22.04
N HIS A 1150 60.28 -16.79 21.46
CA HIS A 1150 58.95 -17.15 22.05
C HIS A 1150 58.09 -16.13 22.83
N GLN A 1151 57.09 -15.52 22.16
CA GLN A 1151 55.67 -15.97 22.12
C GLN A 1151 54.79 -14.93 21.38
N SER A 1152 53.82 -15.45 20.64
CA SER A 1152 53.05 -14.84 19.54
C SER A 1152 51.89 -13.93 19.96
N ARG A 1153 51.78 -12.76 19.29
CA ARG A 1153 50.63 -11.84 19.28
C ARG A 1153 50.05 -11.76 17.87
N TRP A 1154 48.72 -11.81 17.73
CA TRP A 1154 47.99 -11.47 16.50
C TRP A 1154 47.44 -10.03 16.55
N ARG A 1155 48.05 -9.17 15.72
CA ARG A 1155 47.56 -7.92 15.08
C ARG A 1155 48.52 -7.76 13.89
N ALA A 1156 48.14 -7.42 12.66
CA ALA A 1156 46.94 -6.80 12.10
C ALA A 1156 46.90 -7.07 10.59
N ALA A 1157 45.78 -6.77 9.93
CA ALA A 1157 45.81 -6.27 8.56
C ALA A 1157 44.58 -5.37 8.28
N LEU A 1158 44.81 -4.06 8.32
CA LEU A 1158 44.03 -3.03 7.65
C LEU A 1158 45.04 -2.14 6.92
N ARG A 1159 44.98 -2.12 5.59
CA ARG A 1159 45.08 -0.94 4.71
C ARG A 1159 45.02 -1.39 3.25
N GLY A 1160 44.01 -0.90 2.52
CA GLY A 1160 43.92 -0.95 1.06
C GLY A 1160 44.84 0.07 0.37
N PRO A 1161 44.82 0.07 -0.97
CA PRO A 1161 44.21 1.16 -1.75
C PRO A 1161 43.26 0.56 -2.82
N GLY A 1162 42.20 1.17 -3.34
CA GLY A 1162 41.90 2.57 -3.63
C GLY A 1162 41.75 2.70 -5.15
N GLU A 1163 40.51 2.58 -5.69
CA GLU A 1163 39.99 3.25 -6.90
C GLU A 1163 38.55 2.78 -7.25
N ASP A 1164 37.74 3.73 -7.73
CA ASP A 1164 36.45 3.64 -8.44
C ASP A 1164 35.16 3.15 -7.74
N HIS A 1165 34.62 4.02 -6.87
CA HIS A 1165 33.16 4.11 -6.67
C HIS A 1165 32.52 5.09 -7.66
N ALA A 1166 32.23 4.59 -8.87
CA ALA A 1166 31.24 5.18 -9.77
C ALA A 1166 30.68 4.11 -10.72
N ARG A 1167 29.80 3.23 -10.20
CA ARG A 1167 28.80 2.41 -10.93
C ARG A 1167 28.17 1.40 -9.97
N GLN A 1168 27.20 1.83 -9.19
CA GLN A 1168 26.14 0.95 -8.70
C GLN A 1168 24.82 1.61 -9.12
N HIS A 1169 23.93 0.81 -9.70
CA HIS A 1169 22.77 1.19 -10.54
C HIS A 1169 23.07 1.37 -12.05
N ALA A 1170 23.47 0.27 -12.70
CA ALA A 1170 23.11 -0.01 -14.09
C ALA A 1170 23.23 -1.52 -14.36
N ALA A 1171 22.09 -2.14 -14.71
CA ALA A 1171 21.95 -3.41 -15.44
C ALA A 1171 22.86 -4.60 -15.03
N SER A 1172 22.33 -5.51 -14.21
CA SER A 1172 22.73 -6.92 -14.27
C SER A 1172 22.11 -7.58 -15.50
N ARG A 1173 22.60 -7.22 -16.69
CA ARG A 1173 22.59 -8.13 -17.84
C ARG A 1173 23.83 -9.00 -17.67
N ILE A 1174 23.63 -10.25 -17.23
CA ILE A 1174 24.65 -11.28 -17.38
C ILE A 1174 25.01 -11.31 -18.87
N SER A 1175 26.27 -11.01 -19.21
CA SER A 1175 26.79 -11.14 -20.56
C SER A 1175 26.66 -12.61 -20.99
N ARG A 1176 25.64 -12.86 -21.81
CA ARG A 1176 25.42 -14.11 -22.53
C ARG A 1176 26.44 -14.22 -23.68
N VAL A 1177 27.61 -14.78 -23.41
CA VAL A 1177 28.42 -15.54 -24.40
C VAL A 1177 29.28 -16.53 -23.63
N ALA A 1178 28.87 -17.79 -23.53
CA ALA A 1178 29.78 -18.87 -23.18
C ALA A 1178 30.55 -19.28 -24.44
N GLY A 1179 31.77 -18.77 -24.58
CA GLY A 1179 32.71 -19.20 -25.61
C GLY A 1179 33.38 -20.52 -25.20
N GLY A 1180 32.85 -21.64 -25.68
CA GLY A 1180 33.54 -22.93 -25.65
C GLY A 1180 34.36 -23.13 -26.92
N GLY A 1181 35.65 -22.81 -26.89
CA GLY A 1181 36.58 -23.05 -27.99
C GLY A 1181 37.81 -23.81 -27.52
N ARG A 1182 37.90 -25.09 -27.89
CA ARG A 1182 39.09 -25.94 -27.76
C ARG A 1182 40.29 -25.29 -28.46
N PHE A 1183 41.41 -25.11 -27.77
CA PHE A 1183 42.73 -25.11 -28.41
C PHE A 1183 43.75 -25.83 -27.51
N GLY A 1184 44.49 -26.75 -28.14
CA GLY A 1184 45.31 -27.77 -27.50
C GLY A 1184 46.65 -27.27 -26.96
N TRP A 1185 47.20 -28.10 -26.07
CA TRP A 1185 48.58 -28.05 -25.62
C TRP A 1185 49.55 -28.50 -26.72
N ALA A 1186 50.63 -27.75 -26.93
CA ALA A 1186 51.96 -28.28 -27.24
C ALA A 1186 53.07 -27.23 -27.00
N GLU A 1187 53.94 -27.57 -26.03
CA GLU A 1187 55.38 -27.30 -25.93
C GLU A 1187 55.96 -25.96 -25.41
N ARG A 1188 56.68 -26.09 -24.27
CA ARG A 1188 58.03 -25.59 -23.87
C ARG A 1188 58.26 -24.06 -23.90
N ASP A 1189 58.74 -23.38 -22.87
CA ASP A 1189 59.55 -23.68 -21.67
C ASP A 1189 59.04 -22.89 -20.44
#